data_AF-A0AAD3CZK0-F1
#
_entry.id   AF-A0AAD3CZK0-F1
#
_cell.length_a   1.000
_cell.length_b   1.000
_cell.length_c   1.000
_cell.angle_alpha   90.00
_cell.angle_beta   90.00
_cell.angle_gamma   90.00
#
_symmetry.space_group_name_H-M   'P 1'
#
loop_
_entity.id
_entity.type
_entity.pdbx_description
1 polymer ?
#
loop_
_entity_poly.entity_id
_entity_poly.type
_entity_poly.pdbx_seq_one_letter_code
_entity_poly.pdbx_strand_id
1 'polypeptide(L)'
;MNAVSKRKASKREKTNTRPNALQKMIYVLFGWASCYTYFAVFSSSNSRSLFHDIESFGSNLLSMSNEIPNEDDGTQIQETQDEDSTATSATDNADNEVEEEISNKESTKNYPFKKYDGPVFVTKVLRDGEKDVHDVLSMICYIQNAYNDKMLYDILVFTTMPWKEENIKKAQEMAGNAKVIVAVEGPTLEEHFAQMSDEELKFLNDRCIHDNKTHPEQLTWHHYCGEPGSKDVVSLGYGWQAEFRAYHIWNHPALKPYKYMFWIDTDARVGKIWDKDPFEMMIENDLTLLYGGFPYGRFRNDILKRKTADVYGIELCATEKNEFGELYGKPCGPKVGYNIKQIAGAHHITNLEVYRKPIHQKFLKAFVGDYKFSRMYDDQIAVTVVAAMEGLLNNATSTRTKSWHERSKNLTLMVHHHGMYDTSPKERESGNKGVFFENVARFLPGLKDRCGSLYPHQIKNLEKEEREAAAKALDEQTLPSTPDNSENKEIQVSQDNVDDKQVIVNAPLSTRNTTQSDRPFKKYDGPVFVTKVLSDADSDVRTVMAMLCYLQHAYNDKMNYDVIIFTTMAWKEENIKKLQDLAGADTKVIVAVEGPTLEEHFAQMSDEEVDTLHRRCSAKNDTHSEPLTWFHYCKEAGSKHVNSLGYAWQAEFRSYHIWNHPALKPYKYMFWLDTDARVGRIWDKDPFEMMIENDLILLYGGYPYGKTEYPIVKKKMMDVYGKAICYSKENQYGELYAGICKDDEQMFRVRQLAGAHHITNIEVFRKPIHQEFLKRLVGDYKFSRMYDDQMAVTIVALMEQILSNDEPGHTRLWRERRKNMTLHMLHHGMYDTEKKEQGPRNKLKIWEAFKKKMPGLEERCKAVWEKKKKK
;
A
#
# COMPACT_ATOMS: atom_id res chain seq x y z
N MET A 1 -44.92 -20.16 -67.66
CA MET A 1 -45.82 -20.18 -66.49
C MET A 1 -44.93 -20.42 -65.28
N ASN A 2 -44.49 -19.39 -64.55
CA ASN A 2 -45.18 -18.65 -63.47
C ASN A 2 -45.08 -19.40 -62.12
N ALA A 3 -44.71 -18.80 -60.97
CA ALA A 3 -44.06 -17.50 -60.72
C ALA A 3 -43.48 -17.42 -59.28
N VAL A 4 -42.35 -16.70 -59.11
CA VAL A 4 -42.04 -15.65 -58.11
C VAL A 4 -42.67 -15.71 -56.68
N SER A 5 -41.85 -15.60 -55.61
CA SER A 5 -41.96 -14.56 -54.52
C SER A 5 -41.51 -14.97 -53.09
N LYS A 6 -40.54 -14.21 -52.52
CA LYS A 6 -40.39 -13.66 -51.13
C LYS A 6 -40.66 -14.55 -49.87
N ARG A 7 -39.84 -14.63 -48.81
CA ARG A 7 -39.00 -13.66 -48.03
C ARG A 7 -39.74 -12.92 -46.89
N LYS A 8 -39.66 -13.41 -45.63
CA LYS A 8 -39.31 -12.67 -44.37
C LYS A 8 -39.47 -13.51 -43.08
N ALA A 9 -38.94 -13.01 -41.97
CA ALA A 9 -38.84 -13.68 -40.65
C ALA A 9 -39.95 -13.28 -39.66
N SER A 10 -40.04 -13.99 -38.52
CA SER A 10 -40.75 -13.51 -37.32
C SER A 10 -40.02 -13.90 -36.02
N LYS A 11 -40.37 -13.20 -34.94
CA LYS A 11 -39.76 -13.24 -33.61
C LYS A 11 -40.11 -14.54 -32.86
N ARG A 12 -39.29 -14.88 -31.84
CA ARG A 12 -39.68 -15.83 -30.79
C ARG A 12 -39.94 -15.06 -29.50
N GLU A 13 -41.20 -14.96 -29.09
CA GLU A 13 -41.58 -14.30 -27.84
C GLU A 13 -41.17 -15.15 -26.63
N LYS A 14 -40.84 -14.48 -25.53
CA LYS A 14 -40.90 -15.07 -24.18
C LYS A 14 -41.91 -14.26 -23.39
N THR A 15 -43.05 -14.88 -23.11
CA THR A 15 -44.13 -14.30 -22.29
C THR A 15 -43.70 -14.18 -20.83
N ASN A 16 -44.32 -13.24 -20.12
CA ASN A 16 -43.95 -12.82 -18.78
C ASN A 16 -45.15 -12.94 -17.85
N THR A 17 -45.12 -13.90 -16.92
CA THR A 17 -46.20 -14.15 -15.95
C THR A 17 -45.65 -14.39 -14.55
N ARG A 18 -45.90 -13.44 -13.65
CA ARG A 18 -45.95 -13.70 -12.20
C ARG A 18 -47.22 -14.50 -11.87
N PRO A 19 -47.26 -15.13 -10.69
CA PRO A 19 -48.42 -14.94 -9.82
C PRO A 19 -48.05 -14.19 -8.52
N ASN A 20 -49.07 -13.60 -7.89
CA ASN A 20 -48.97 -12.86 -6.63
C ASN A 20 -49.15 -13.78 -5.42
N ALA A 21 -48.92 -13.20 -4.23
CA ALA A 21 -49.21 -13.83 -2.95
C ALA A 21 -50.68 -14.30 -2.81
N LEU A 22 -50.87 -15.58 -2.51
CA LEU A 22 -52.08 -16.12 -1.87
C LEU A 22 -51.73 -17.25 -0.90
N GLN A 23 -50.85 -16.95 0.07
CA GLN A 23 -50.54 -17.83 1.20
C GLN A 23 -50.54 -17.04 2.53
N LYS A 24 -51.45 -16.07 2.62
CA LYS A 24 -51.87 -15.39 3.85
C LYS A 24 -53.40 -15.47 3.94
N MET A 25 -53.90 -15.57 5.17
CA MET A 25 -55.32 -15.69 5.59
C MET A 25 -56.01 -17.05 5.40
N ILE A 26 -56.48 -17.58 6.56
CA ILE A 26 -57.68 -18.42 6.80
C ILE A 26 -57.57 -19.86 6.22
N TYR A 27 -57.75 -20.96 6.97
CA TYR A 27 -58.42 -21.19 8.27
C TYR A 27 -57.42 -21.45 9.42
N VAL A 28 -57.59 -20.97 10.66
CA VAL A 28 -58.77 -20.94 11.56
C VAL A 28 -59.15 -22.33 12.11
N LEU A 29 -58.43 -22.74 13.17
CA LEU A 29 -58.88 -23.72 14.14
C LEU A 29 -58.59 -23.18 15.55
N PHE A 30 -59.68 -22.86 16.28
CA PHE A 30 -59.77 -22.63 17.73
C PHE A 30 -58.94 -21.52 18.40
N GLY A 31 -59.44 -21.03 19.56
CA GLY A 31 -58.55 -20.61 20.65
C GLY A 31 -58.74 -19.24 21.30
N TRP A 32 -59.75 -18.42 20.97
CA TRP A 32 -60.01 -17.20 21.75
C TRP A 32 -60.57 -17.52 23.14
N ALA A 33 -59.82 -17.19 24.19
CA ALA A 33 -60.32 -17.13 25.57
C ALA A 33 -59.59 -16.03 26.37
N SER A 34 -60.39 -15.12 26.92
CA SER A 34 -60.32 -14.53 28.28
C SER A 34 -58.96 -14.15 28.89
N CYS A 35 -58.69 -12.88 29.17
CA CYS A 35 -59.26 -12.07 30.27
C CYS A 35 -58.81 -12.47 31.69
N TYR A 36 -58.19 -11.52 32.41
CA TYR A 36 -58.02 -11.41 33.88
C TYR A 36 -57.37 -12.62 34.60
N THR A 37 -56.24 -12.42 35.29
CA THR A 37 -56.21 -11.89 36.67
C THR A 37 -54.76 -11.54 37.06
N TYR A 38 -54.45 -10.61 37.97
CA TYR A 38 -55.19 -9.47 38.55
C TYR A 38 -54.13 -8.48 39.12
N PHE A 39 -54.44 -7.17 39.24
CA PHE A 39 -53.55 -6.20 39.90
C PHE A 39 -54.30 -5.44 41.00
N ALA A 40 -54.18 -5.92 42.23
CA ALA A 40 -54.63 -5.31 43.48
C ALA A 40 -53.85 -6.03 44.63
N VAL A 41 -53.52 -5.47 45.79
CA VAL A 41 -54.20 -4.47 46.64
C VAL A 41 -53.14 -3.63 47.41
N PHE A 42 -53.37 -2.32 47.55
CA PHE A 42 -52.87 -1.38 48.60
C PHE A 42 -51.41 -1.47 49.07
N SER A 43 -50.59 -0.44 48.83
CA SER A 43 -50.24 0.61 49.84
C SER A 43 -49.08 0.20 50.78
N SER A 44 -48.40 1.06 51.55
CA SER A 44 -48.31 2.53 51.70
C SER A 44 -46.98 2.85 52.40
N SER A 45 -46.71 4.12 52.72
CA SER A 45 -45.72 4.53 53.74
C SER A 45 -44.24 4.39 53.31
N ASN A 46 -43.31 5.29 53.65
CA ASN A 46 -42.80 5.65 54.98
C ASN A 46 -42.30 4.42 55.78
N SER A 47 -41.08 4.41 56.33
CA SER A 47 -40.03 5.45 56.35
C SER A 47 -38.70 4.89 56.89
N ARG A 48 -37.67 5.74 56.99
CA ARG A 48 -36.67 5.78 58.09
C ARG A 48 -36.11 4.43 58.60
N SER A 49 -34.89 4.04 58.23
CA SER A 49 -33.60 4.55 58.75
C SER A 49 -33.07 3.74 59.93
N LEU A 50 -31.74 3.73 60.10
CA LEU A 50 -30.99 3.16 61.24
C LEU A 50 -31.08 1.62 61.33
N PHE A 51 -30.09 0.92 61.90
CA PHE A 51 -28.87 1.39 62.55
C PHE A 51 -27.59 0.98 61.80
N HIS A 52 -26.48 1.56 62.25
CA HIS A 52 -25.13 1.13 61.92
C HIS A 52 -24.70 -0.01 62.88
N ASP A 53 -23.44 -0.45 62.73
CA ASP A 53 -22.67 -1.31 63.65
C ASP A 53 -22.91 -2.85 63.50
N ILE A 54 -21.89 -3.74 63.41
CA ILE A 54 -20.57 -3.88 64.07
C ILE A 54 -20.75 -4.43 65.51
N GLU A 55 -20.22 -5.60 65.92
CA GLU A 55 -19.24 -6.53 65.32
C GLU A 55 -19.34 -7.97 65.89
N SER A 56 -18.76 -8.97 65.20
CA SER A 56 -18.36 -10.30 65.72
C SER A 56 -19.48 -11.24 66.27
N PHE A 57 -19.31 -12.53 66.57
CA PHE A 57 -18.32 -13.61 66.28
C PHE A 57 -19.06 -14.71 65.47
N GLY A 58 -18.48 -15.77 64.90
CA GLY A 58 -17.10 -16.28 64.91
C GLY A 58 -17.05 -17.79 65.20
N SER A 59 -16.82 -18.61 64.14
CA SER A 59 -16.29 -20.00 64.12
C SER A 59 -16.94 -21.15 64.94
N ASN A 60 -17.18 -22.29 64.26
CA ASN A 60 -16.94 -23.69 64.71
C ASN A 60 -17.62 -24.71 63.74
N LEU A 61 -17.19 -25.98 63.52
CA LEU A 61 -15.85 -26.63 63.54
C LEU A 61 -15.98 -28.10 63.02
N LEU A 62 -15.01 -28.63 62.22
CA LEU A 62 -14.80 -30.08 61.88
C LEU A 62 -15.97 -30.84 61.19
N SER A 63 -15.89 -32.08 60.65
CA SER A 63 -14.86 -32.97 60.05
C SER A 63 -15.60 -34.02 59.16
N MET A 64 -15.03 -34.76 58.18
CA MET A 64 -14.23 -35.98 58.33
C MET A 64 -13.77 -36.59 56.96
N SER A 65 -12.53 -37.10 56.92
CA SER A 65 -11.96 -38.35 56.30
C SER A 65 -12.57 -38.94 55.00
N ASN A 66 -11.82 -39.21 53.90
CA ASN A 66 -10.59 -40.02 53.64
C ASN A 66 -10.90 -41.45 53.15
N GLU A 67 -10.28 -41.87 52.04
CA GLU A 67 -9.77 -43.23 51.81
C GLU A 67 -8.70 -43.23 50.69
N ILE A 68 -7.87 -44.28 50.63
CA ILE A 68 -6.75 -44.48 49.67
C ILE A 68 -6.74 -45.97 49.26
N PRO A 69 -6.02 -46.39 48.20
CA PRO A 69 -4.71 -46.97 48.48
C PRO A 69 -3.59 -46.61 47.47
N ASN A 70 -2.35 -46.72 47.92
CA ASN A 70 -1.18 -46.92 47.06
C ASN A 70 -0.97 -48.43 46.87
N GLU A 71 -0.36 -48.83 45.76
CA GLU A 71 0.53 -49.99 45.74
C GLU A 71 1.93 -49.53 45.31
N ASP A 72 2.94 -50.14 45.92
CA ASP A 72 4.36 -49.89 45.76
C ASP A 72 5.04 -51.25 45.98
N ASP A 73 5.79 -51.73 45.00
CA ASP A 73 6.50 -53.01 45.11
C ASP A 73 7.83 -52.92 44.36
N GLY A 74 8.88 -53.48 44.95
CA GLY A 74 10.27 -53.15 44.62
C GLY A 74 11.11 -54.35 44.20
N THR A 75 12.27 -54.08 43.62
CA THR A 75 13.32 -55.11 43.47
C THR A 75 14.70 -54.45 43.58
N GLN A 76 15.64 -55.16 44.21
CA GLN A 76 17.03 -54.74 44.43
C GLN A 76 17.99 -55.42 43.43
N ILE A 77 19.29 -55.11 43.55
CA ILE A 77 20.44 -55.85 42.98
C ILE A 77 20.63 -55.55 41.46
N GLN A 78 21.84 -55.31 40.91
CA GLN A 78 23.21 -55.50 41.41
C GLN A 78 24.15 -54.32 41.08
N GLU A 79 25.35 -54.34 41.66
CA GLU A 79 26.51 -53.52 41.28
C GLU A 79 27.08 -53.91 39.90
N THR A 80 27.79 -52.98 39.27
CA THR A 80 29.00 -53.31 38.52
C THR A 80 29.97 -52.14 38.65
N GLN A 81 31.26 -52.44 38.81
CA GLN A 81 32.33 -51.45 38.92
C GLN A 81 32.91 -51.12 37.52
N ASP A 82 34.01 -50.37 37.54
CA ASP A 82 35.00 -50.22 36.46
C ASP A 82 34.57 -49.26 35.30
N GLU A 83 35.47 -48.46 34.71
CA GLU A 83 36.92 -48.35 34.92
C GLU A 83 37.45 -46.93 34.69
N ASP A 84 38.76 -46.75 34.89
CA ASP A 84 39.52 -45.50 34.75
C ASP A 84 39.52 -44.91 33.32
N SER A 85 39.55 -43.58 33.20
CA SER A 85 40.45 -42.89 32.24
C SER A 85 40.66 -41.41 32.61
N THR A 86 41.54 -41.21 33.58
CA THR A 86 42.70 -40.27 33.53
C THR A 86 42.75 -39.20 32.43
N ALA A 87 43.08 -37.98 32.86
CA ALA A 87 43.35 -36.82 32.01
C ALA A 87 44.58 -36.98 31.10
N THR A 88 44.64 -36.16 30.05
CA THR A 88 45.91 -35.66 29.52
C THR A 88 45.79 -34.17 29.22
N SER A 89 46.80 -33.41 29.62
CA SER A 89 46.89 -31.96 29.41
C SER A 89 48.20 -31.62 28.71
N ALA A 90 48.15 -30.57 27.89
CA ALA A 90 49.28 -29.98 27.16
C ALA A 90 49.99 -30.87 26.12
N THR A 91 50.17 -30.31 24.92
CA THR A 91 51.50 -29.79 24.57
C THR A 91 51.39 -28.72 23.50
N ASP A 92 52.23 -27.70 23.59
CA ASP A 92 52.45 -26.76 22.50
C ASP A 92 53.11 -27.45 21.31
N ASN A 93 52.79 -26.98 20.11
CA ASN A 93 53.77 -26.84 19.03
C ASN A 93 53.28 -25.76 18.08
N ALA A 94 54.05 -24.69 17.96
CA ALA A 94 53.99 -23.82 16.80
C ALA A 94 54.98 -24.35 15.77
N ASP A 95 54.57 -24.51 14.52
CA ASP A 95 55.44 -24.08 13.43
C ASP A 95 54.64 -23.73 12.17
N ASN A 96 55.32 -22.99 11.29
CA ASN A 96 54.75 -22.19 10.21
C ASN A 96 54.14 -23.01 9.06
N GLU A 97 52.95 -22.64 8.57
CA GLU A 97 52.62 -22.81 7.14
C GLU A 97 51.71 -21.68 6.59
N VAL A 98 52.38 -20.73 5.93
CA VAL A 98 51.94 -19.73 4.93
C VAL A 98 50.48 -19.23 4.95
N GLU A 99 50.30 -17.95 5.33
CA GLU A 99 49.13 -17.16 4.95
C GLU A 99 49.13 -16.87 3.44
N GLU A 100 48.17 -17.41 2.68
CA GLU A 100 47.81 -16.83 1.38
C GLU A 100 46.72 -15.78 1.61
N GLU A 101 47.14 -14.55 1.94
CA GLU A 101 46.25 -13.43 2.30
C GLU A 101 45.46 -12.90 1.08
N ILE A 102 44.45 -13.65 0.63
CA ILE A 102 43.39 -13.10 -0.22
C ILE A 102 42.55 -12.17 0.66
N SER A 103 43.04 -10.93 0.76
CA SER A 103 42.51 -9.83 1.58
C SER A 103 41.17 -9.31 0.99
N ASN A 104 40.15 -10.18 0.99
CA ASN A 104 38.75 -9.82 0.76
C ASN A 104 38.25 -9.00 1.96
N LYS A 105 38.72 -7.75 2.03
CA LYS A 105 38.14 -6.67 2.83
C LYS A 105 36.80 -6.21 2.21
N GLU A 106 35.92 -7.16 1.94
CA GLU A 106 34.50 -6.86 1.85
C GLU A 106 34.09 -6.24 3.19
N SER A 107 33.53 -5.03 3.15
CA SER A 107 33.30 -4.27 4.37
C SER A 107 32.29 -4.97 5.25
N THR A 108 32.75 -5.55 6.36
CA THR A 108 31.92 -5.98 7.49
C THR A 108 31.28 -4.75 8.12
N LYS A 109 30.19 -4.29 7.50
CA LYS A 109 29.33 -3.25 8.07
C LYS A 109 28.83 -3.76 9.41
N ASN A 110 29.34 -3.17 10.50
CA ASN A 110 28.89 -3.47 11.85
C ASN A 110 27.39 -3.24 11.97
N TYR A 111 26.60 -4.31 11.85
CA TYR A 111 25.19 -4.31 12.18
C TYR A 111 25.07 -4.54 13.70
N PRO A 112 24.30 -3.71 14.43
CA PRO A 112 24.39 -3.64 15.89
C PRO A 112 23.59 -4.74 16.62
N PHE A 113 23.16 -5.81 15.93
CA PHE A 113 22.25 -6.80 16.50
C PHE A 113 22.99 -7.99 17.11
N LYS A 114 22.55 -8.38 18.30
CA LYS A 114 23.02 -9.54 19.05
C LYS A 114 22.09 -10.72 18.75
N LYS A 115 22.64 -11.89 18.38
CA LYS A 115 21.83 -13.12 18.28
C LYS A 115 21.43 -13.60 19.68
N TYR A 116 20.18 -14.05 19.82
CA TYR A 116 19.66 -14.69 21.02
C TYR A 116 19.21 -16.13 20.72
N ASP A 117 19.17 -16.99 21.74
CA ASP A 117 18.68 -18.37 21.58
C ASP A 117 17.17 -18.49 21.80
N GLY A 118 16.51 -19.27 20.94
CA GLY A 118 15.07 -19.54 21.03
C GLY A 118 14.09 -18.69 20.21
N PRO A 119 14.46 -17.66 19.41
CA PRO A 119 13.58 -17.08 18.40
C PRO A 119 13.34 -17.95 17.16
N VAL A 120 12.15 -17.83 16.56
CA VAL A 120 11.76 -18.47 15.28
C VAL A 120 10.76 -17.59 14.52
N PHE A 121 10.85 -17.53 13.19
CA PHE A 121 9.81 -16.94 12.34
C PHE A 121 8.77 -17.99 11.97
N VAL A 122 7.47 -17.67 12.09
CA VAL A 122 6.39 -18.66 11.92
C VAL A 122 5.29 -18.14 11.02
N THR A 123 4.86 -18.99 10.08
CA THR A 123 3.76 -18.69 9.16
C THR A 123 2.95 -19.94 8.81
N LYS A 124 1.82 -19.78 8.11
CA LYS A 124 0.95 -20.89 7.69
C LYS A 124 0.33 -20.71 6.30
N VAL A 125 0.33 -21.80 5.54
CA VAL A 125 -0.48 -22.00 4.32
C VAL A 125 -1.55 -23.07 4.52
N LEU A 126 -2.44 -23.19 3.54
CA LEU A 126 -3.30 -24.37 3.41
C LEU A 126 -2.55 -25.53 2.72
N ARG A 127 -1.96 -25.31 1.54
CA ARG A 127 -1.51 -26.41 0.66
C ARG A 127 -0.17 -26.18 -0.03
N ASP A 128 0.29 -27.19 -0.78
CA ASP A 128 1.49 -27.16 -1.65
C ASP A 128 1.26 -26.46 -3.00
N GLY A 129 0.06 -25.88 -3.20
CA GLY A 129 -0.32 -25.21 -4.43
C GLY A 129 0.59 -24.01 -4.73
N GLU A 130 0.96 -23.85 -6.00
CA GLU A 130 1.94 -22.89 -6.50
C GLU A 130 1.85 -21.48 -5.89
N LYS A 131 0.63 -20.92 -5.78
CA LYS A 131 0.38 -19.61 -5.16
C LYS A 131 0.78 -19.54 -3.69
N ASP A 132 0.44 -20.57 -2.91
CA ASP A 132 0.67 -20.60 -1.46
C ASP A 132 2.16 -20.81 -1.16
N VAL A 133 2.82 -21.67 -1.93
CA VAL A 133 4.28 -21.84 -1.92
C VAL A 133 4.97 -20.52 -2.31
N HIS A 134 4.54 -19.87 -3.40
CA HIS A 134 5.09 -18.58 -3.84
C HIS A 134 4.97 -17.49 -2.76
N ASP A 135 3.82 -17.36 -2.09
CA ASP A 135 3.64 -16.37 -1.02
C ASP A 135 4.58 -16.63 0.17
N VAL A 136 4.79 -17.89 0.57
CA VAL A 136 5.79 -18.26 1.59
C VAL A 136 7.23 -17.96 1.13
N LEU A 137 7.63 -18.39 -0.06
CA LEU A 137 8.98 -18.12 -0.59
C LEU A 137 9.26 -16.61 -0.64
N SER A 138 8.24 -15.85 -1.05
CA SER A 138 8.22 -14.39 -0.99
C SER A 138 8.49 -13.90 0.42
N MET A 139 7.67 -14.31 1.40
CA MET A 139 7.79 -13.90 2.80
C MET A 139 9.17 -14.22 3.39
N ILE A 140 9.69 -15.44 3.16
CA ILE A 140 11.05 -15.85 3.55
C ILE A 140 12.06 -14.82 3.02
N CYS A 141 12.01 -14.53 1.73
CA CYS A 141 13.01 -13.67 1.12
C CYS A 141 12.98 -12.21 1.63
N TYR A 142 11.78 -11.66 1.88
CA TYR A 142 11.65 -10.34 2.50
C TYR A 142 12.27 -10.30 3.90
N ILE A 143 11.99 -11.30 4.75
CA ILE A 143 12.53 -11.37 6.11
C ILE A 143 14.05 -11.58 6.09
N GLN A 144 14.53 -12.49 5.25
CA GLN A 144 15.95 -12.79 5.10
C GLN A 144 16.72 -11.55 4.67
N ASN A 145 16.24 -10.82 3.67
CA ASN A 145 16.92 -9.61 3.19
C ASN A 145 16.73 -8.37 4.09
N ALA A 146 15.64 -8.29 4.86
CA ALA A 146 15.43 -7.17 5.78
C ALA A 146 16.27 -7.29 7.06
N TYR A 147 16.60 -8.52 7.48
CA TYR A 147 17.03 -8.80 8.84
C TYR A 147 17.73 -10.15 9.03
N ASN A 148 17.11 -11.25 8.58
CA ASN A 148 17.46 -12.59 9.06
C ASN A 148 18.68 -13.22 8.36
N ASP A 149 19.21 -12.59 7.31
CA ASP A 149 20.50 -12.93 6.69
C ASP A 149 21.70 -12.78 7.64
N LYS A 150 21.57 -11.92 8.66
CA LYS A 150 22.59 -11.70 9.71
C LYS A 150 22.33 -12.57 10.93
N MET A 151 21.05 -12.71 11.31
CA MET A 151 20.66 -13.34 12.56
C MET A 151 20.57 -14.86 12.46
N LEU A 152 20.19 -15.37 11.30
CA LEU A 152 20.02 -16.80 11.04
C LEU A 152 19.12 -17.49 12.07
N TYR A 153 17.96 -16.89 12.37
CA TYR A 153 16.88 -17.55 13.11
C TYR A 153 16.14 -18.53 12.19
N ASP A 154 15.69 -19.65 12.74
CA ASP A 154 14.93 -20.68 12.01
C ASP A 154 13.59 -20.11 11.50
N ILE A 155 13.09 -20.69 10.41
CA ILE A 155 11.79 -20.35 9.81
C ILE A 155 10.92 -21.61 9.76
N LEU A 156 9.75 -21.56 10.40
CA LEU A 156 8.78 -22.63 10.47
C LEU A 156 7.53 -22.31 9.63
N VAL A 157 7.21 -23.19 8.68
CA VAL A 157 6.05 -23.10 7.80
C VAL A 157 5.07 -24.21 8.16
N PHE A 158 3.88 -23.85 8.63
CA PHE A 158 2.78 -24.77 8.86
C PHE A 158 1.96 -25.00 7.60
N THR A 159 1.57 -26.26 7.36
CA THR A 159 0.77 -26.67 6.18
C THR A 159 -0.36 -27.61 6.58
N THR A 160 -1.50 -27.53 5.91
CA THR A 160 -2.62 -28.48 6.10
C THR A 160 -2.46 -29.73 5.23
N MET A 161 -1.69 -29.64 4.15
CA MET A 161 -1.27 -30.78 3.33
C MET A 161 0.26 -30.82 3.21
N PRO A 162 0.89 -32.01 3.14
CA PRO A 162 2.33 -32.15 2.96
C PRO A 162 2.84 -31.38 1.74
N TRP A 163 3.99 -30.74 1.87
CA TRP A 163 4.69 -30.15 0.74
C TRP A 163 5.57 -31.17 0.03
N LYS A 164 5.74 -31.00 -1.29
CA LYS A 164 6.73 -31.71 -2.09
C LYS A 164 8.14 -31.26 -1.69
N GLU A 165 9.08 -32.21 -1.64
CA GLU A 165 10.48 -31.96 -1.28
C GLU A 165 11.13 -30.83 -2.09
N GLU A 166 10.80 -30.73 -3.38
CA GLU A 166 11.24 -29.63 -4.26
C GLU A 166 10.86 -28.23 -3.74
N ASN A 167 9.68 -28.08 -3.13
CA ASN A 167 9.22 -26.82 -2.56
C ASN A 167 9.88 -26.53 -1.20
N ILE A 168 10.19 -27.56 -0.42
CA ILE A 168 10.97 -27.45 0.82
C ILE A 168 12.40 -27.00 0.50
N LYS A 169 13.03 -27.62 -0.51
CA LYS A 169 14.36 -27.25 -1.01
C LYS A 169 14.42 -25.80 -1.50
N LYS A 170 13.45 -25.35 -2.30
CA LYS A 170 13.33 -23.94 -2.74
C LYS A 170 13.20 -22.96 -1.56
N ALA A 171 12.49 -23.35 -0.50
CA ALA A 171 12.37 -22.54 0.70
C ALA A 171 13.69 -22.43 1.47
N GLN A 172 14.42 -23.54 1.61
CA GLN A 172 15.75 -23.56 2.22
C GLN A 172 16.78 -22.76 1.41
N GLU A 173 16.77 -22.88 0.08
CA GLU A 173 17.60 -22.07 -0.82
C GLU A 173 17.34 -20.57 -0.65
N MET A 174 16.07 -20.17 -0.49
CA MET A 174 15.67 -18.78 -0.30
C MET A 174 16.07 -18.21 1.07
N ALA A 175 16.07 -19.05 2.10
CA ALA A 175 16.55 -18.72 3.44
C ALA A 175 18.09 -18.71 3.54
N GLY A 176 18.80 -19.41 2.65
CA GLY A 176 20.25 -19.55 2.69
C GLY A 176 20.70 -20.28 3.95
N ASN A 177 21.51 -19.63 4.79
CA ASN A 177 22.05 -20.23 6.02
C ASN A 177 21.03 -20.28 7.18
N ALA A 178 19.85 -19.68 7.06
CA ALA A 178 18.78 -19.84 8.03
C ALA A 178 18.01 -21.13 7.75
N LYS A 179 17.80 -21.96 8.76
CA LYS A 179 17.15 -23.27 8.60
C LYS A 179 15.64 -23.12 8.39
N VAL A 180 15.10 -23.84 7.40
CA VAL A 180 13.66 -23.93 7.14
C VAL A 180 13.13 -25.27 7.65
N ILE A 181 11.98 -25.22 8.31
CA ILE A 181 11.22 -26.38 8.75
C ILE A 181 9.83 -26.26 8.14
N VAL A 182 9.37 -27.29 7.44
CA VAL A 182 7.99 -27.38 6.96
C VAL A 182 7.29 -28.47 7.75
N ALA A 183 6.19 -28.12 8.44
CA ALA A 183 5.48 -29.02 9.34
C ALA A 183 4.01 -29.14 8.91
N VAL A 184 3.58 -30.39 8.68
CA VAL A 184 2.15 -30.71 8.61
C VAL A 184 1.58 -30.51 10.02
N GLU A 185 0.50 -29.74 10.11
CA GLU A 185 0.05 -29.15 11.38
C GLU A 185 -0.83 -30.05 12.25
N GLY A 186 -1.29 -31.17 11.69
CA GLY A 186 -2.24 -32.08 12.31
C GLY A 186 -2.68 -33.21 11.35
N PRO A 187 -3.71 -33.98 11.73
CA PRO A 187 -4.32 -35.01 10.89
C PRO A 187 -4.91 -34.48 9.56
N THR A 188 -5.22 -35.39 8.64
CA THR A 188 -6.04 -35.11 7.46
C THR A 188 -7.49 -34.75 7.84
N LEU A 189 -8.26 -34.23 6.90
CA LEU A 189 -9.66 -33.87 7.14
C LEU A 189 -10.50 -35.12 7.46
N GLU A 190 -10.20 -36.23 6.79
CA GLU A 190 -10.80 -37.54 6.95
C GLU A 190 -10.50 -38.11 8.35
N GLU A 191 -9.25 -37.99 8.82
CA GLU A 191 -8.87 -38.37 10.18
C GLU A 191 -9.51 -37.47 11.25
N HIS A 192 -9.68 -36.18 10.97
CA HIS A 192 -10.45 -35.27 11.84
C HIS A 192 -11.94 -35.67 11.90
N PHE A 193 -12.55 -36.08 10.80
CA PHE A 193 -13.93 -36.59 10.80
C PHE A 193 -14.05 -37.94 11.52
N ALA A 194 -13.07 -38.83 11.40
CA ALA A 194 -13.00 -40.08 12.16
C ALA A 194 -12.79 -39.88 13.68
N GLN A 195 -12.44 -38.66 14.11
CA GLN A 195 -12.30 -38.23 15.51
C GLN A 195 -13.46 -37.32 15.98
N MET A 196 -14.51 -37.14 15.18
CA MET A 196 -15.73 -36.44 15.58
C MET A 196 -16.78 -37.40 16.12
N SER A 197 -17.62 -36.93 17.05
CA SER A 197 -18.88 -37.63 17.34
C SER A 197 -19.90 -37.40 16.21
N ASP A 198 -20.94 -38.23 16.14
CA ASP A 198 -22.04 -38.06 15.18
C ASP A 198 -22.70 -36.68 15.32
N GLU A 199 -22.80 -36.14 16.54
CA GLU A 199 -23.31 -34.78 16.81
C GLU A 199 -22.37 -33.68 16.31
N GLU A 200 -21.05 -33.82 16.51
CA GLU A 200 -20.07 -32.85 16.00
C GLU A 200 -20.03 -32.83 14.47
N LEU A 201 -20.00 -34.02 13.84
CA LEU A 201 -19.99 -34.16 12.39
C LEU A 201 -21.31 -33.67 11.78
N LYS A 202 -22.45 -33.95 12.41
CA LYS A 202 -23.73 -33.37 12.02
C LYS A 202 -23.73 -31.84 12.16
N PHE A 203 -23.27 -31.30 13.28
CA PHE A 203 -23.19 -29.85 13.49
C PHE A 203 -22.21 -29.14 12.54
N LEU A 204 -21.22 -29.86 12.01
CA LEU A 204 -20.39 -29.36 10.91
C LEU A 204 -21.18 -29.33 9.60
N ASN A 205 -21.81 -30.43 9.20
CA ASN A 205 -22.61 -30.51 7.98
C ASN A 205 -23.77 -29.50 7.97
N ASP A 206 -24.52 -29.38 9.06
CA ASP A 206 -25.65 -28.43 9.23
C ASP A 206 -25.21 -26.95 9.07
N ARG A 207 -23.91 -26.63 9.21
CA ARG A 207 -23.34 -25.29 8.97
C ARG A 207 -22.78 -25.10 7.56
N CYS A 208 -22.54 -26.16 6.80
CA CYS A 208 -21.82 -26.11 5.53
C CYS A 208 -22.76 -25.98 4.33
N ILE A 209 -22.45 -25.04 3.42
CA ILE A 209 -23.21 -24.83 2.19
C ILE A 209 -22.76 -25.86 1.17
N HIS A 210 -23.52 -26.93 1.03
CA HIS A 210 -23.47 -27.79 -0.16
C HIS A 210 -24.00 -26.99 -1.36
N ASP A 211 -23.19 -26.81 -2.41
CA ASP A 211 -23.75 -26.38 -3.71
C ASP A 211 -24.57 -27.55 -4.27
N ASN A 212 -25.68 -27.27 -4.95
CA ASN A 212 -26.64 -28.27 -5.48
C ASN A 212 -26.07 -29.11 -6.65
N LYS A 213 -24.75 -29.23 -6.75
CA LYS A 213 -23.96 -29.91 -7.78
C LYS A 213 -22.86 -30.80 -7.20
N THR A 214 -22.46 -30.56 -5.95
CA THR A 214 -21.59 -31.45 -5.17
C THR A 214 -22.46 -32.46 -4.45
N HIS A 215 -22.10 -33.75 -4.51
CA HIS A 215 -22.76 -34.76 -3.70
C HIS A 215 -22.61 -34.39 -2.21
N PRO A 216 -23.65 -34.53 -1.37
CA PRO A 216 -23.61 -34.11 0.04
C PRO A 216 -22.70 -34.98 0.93
N GLU A 217 -22.02 -35.97 0.35
CA GLU A 217 -21.37 -37.08 1.06
C GLU A 217 -19.87 -36.87 1.35
N GLN A 218 -19.24 -35.79 0.87
CA GLN A 218 -17.84 -35.50 1.23
C GLN A 218 -17.52 -34.00 1.30
N LEU A 219 -17.41 -33.48 2.53
CA LEU A 219 -16.82 -32.17 2.82
C LEU A 219 -15.32 -32.17 2.48
N THR A 220 -14.80 -30.99 2.12
CA THR A 220 -13.37 -30.76 1.80
C THR A 220 -12.93 -29.40 2.33
N TRP A 221 -11.61 -29.16 2.46
CA TRP A 221 -11.06 -27.87 2.92
C TRP A 221 -11.54 -26.63 2.13
N HIS A 222 -12.14 -26.82 0.95
CA HIS A 222 -12.68 -25.76 0.09
C HIS A 222 -14.20 -25.56 0.20
N HIS A 223 -14.92 -26.40 0.95
CA HIS A 223 -16.34 -26.18 1.25
C HIS A 223 -16.54 -24.95 2.14
N TYR A 224 -17.58 -24.18 1.85
CA TYR A 224 -17.89 -22.90 2.50
C TYR A 224 -18.98 -23.08 3.55
N CYS A 225 -18.70 -22.70 4.80
CA CYS A 225 -19.60 -22.91 5.94
C CYS A 225 -19.90 -21.59 6.65
N GLY A 226 -21.15 -21.43 7.09
CA GLY A 226 -21.67 -20.23 7.73
C GLY A 226 -21.94 -20.47 9.22
N GLU A 227 -21.52 -19.54 10.07
CA GLU A 227 -21.70 -19.70 11.51
C GLU A 227 -23.09 -19.30 11.99
N PRO A 228 -23.71 -20.02 12.95
CA PRO A 228 -24.99 -19.63 13.54
C PRO A 228 -24.96 -18.19 14.08
N GLY A 229 -25.82 -17.33 13.52
CA GLY A 229 -25.90 -15.91 13.87
C GLY A 229 -24.87 -14.99 13.21
N SER A 230 -23.96 -15.51 12.38
CA SER A 230 -23.04 -14.72 11.56
C SER A 230 -23.62 -14.41 10.18
N LYS A 231 -22.96 -13.50 9.45
CA LYS A 231 -23.14 -13.29 8.00
C LYS A 231 -21.90 -13.70 7.19
N ASP A 232 -20.79 -13.97 7.87
CA ASP A 232 -19.55 -14.39 7.25
C ASP A 232 -19.63 -15.90 6.96
N VAL A 233 -19.31 -16.26 5.72
CA VAL A 233 -19.16 -17.64 5.26
C VAL A 233 -17.69 -17.83 4.90
N VAL A 234 -17.06 -18.87 5.44
CA VAL A 234 -15.62 -19.14 5.28
C VAL A 234 -15.39 -20.55 4.76
N SER A 235 -14.29 -20.78 4.04
CA SER A 235 -13.89 -22.14 3.67
C SER A 235 -13.41 -22.92 4.92
N LEU A 236 -13.70 -24.23 5.02
CA LEU A 236 -13.28 -25.08 6.14
C LEU A 236 -11.79 -24.96 6.46
N GLY A 237 -10.92 -24.90 5.44
CA GLY A 237 -9.48 -24.72 5.63
C GLY A 237 -9.07 -23.39 6.26
N TYR A 238 -9.90 -22.35 6.16
CA TYR A 238 -9.69 -21.06 6.81
C TYR A 238 -10.27 -21.02 8.24
N GLY A 239 -11.37 -21.75 8.48
CA GLY A 239 -11.85 -22.01 9.84
C GLY A 239 -10.84 -22.83 10.65
N TRP A 240 -10.27 -23.87 10.04
CA TRP A 240 -9.15 -24.63 10.61
C TRP A 240 -7.90 -23.77 10.83
N GLN A 241 -7.55 -22.87 9.91
CA GLN A 241 -6.44 -21.93 10.11
C GLN A 241 -6.64 -21.05 11.35
N ALA A 242 -7.88 -20.60 11.64
CA ALA A 242 -8.19 -19.88 12.87
C ALA A 242 -8.09 -20.78 14.11
N GLU A 243 -8.64 -21.99 14.07
CA GLU A 243 -8.56 -22.96 15.18
C GLU A 243 -7.12 -23.35 15.53
N PHE A 244 -6.31 -23.68 14.52
CA PHE A 244 -4.91 -24.04 14.68
C PHE A 244 -4.10 -22.92 15.34
N ARG A 245 -4.26 -21.67 14.86
CA ARG A 245 -3.64 -20.48 15.44
C ARG A 245 -4.16 -20.17 16.85
N ALA A 246 -5.43 -20.47 17.14
CA ALA A 246 -6.02 -20.24 18.45
C ALA A 246 -5.50 -21.23 19.50
N TYR A 247 -5.39 -22.53 19.20
CA TYR A 247 -5.12 -23.56 20.20
C TYR A 247 -3.96 -24.51 19.86
N HIS A 248 -3.98 -25.17 18.71
CA HIS A 248 -3.09 -26.30 18.43
C HIS A 248 -1.61 -25.89 18.27
N ILE A 249 -1.35 -24.69 17.73
CA ILE A 249 0.00 -24.19 17.43
C ILE A 249 0.95 -24.16 18.65
N TRP A 250 0.46 -23.76 19.83
CA TRP A 250 1.30 -23.43 21.00
C TRP A 250 2.06 -24.65 21.55
N ASN A 251 1.43 -25.82 21.47
CA ASN A 251 1.97 -27.12 21.90
C ASN A 251 2.52 -27.96 20.73
N HIS A 252 2.48 -27.46 19.49
CA HIS A 252 2.89 -28.23 18.33
C HIS A 252 4.38 -28.68 18.45
N PRO A 253 4.73 -29.97 18.23
CA PRO A 253 6.08 -30.48 18.48
C PRO A 253 7.19 -29.71 17.75
N ALA A 254 6.96 -29.27 16.52
CA ALA A 254 7.91 -28.46 15.75
C ALA A 254 8.28 -27.11 16.41
N LEU A 255 7.43 -26.56 17.30
CA LEU A 255 7.72 -25.35 18.07
C LEU A 255 8.41 -25.62 19.41
N LYS A 256 8.53 -26.88 19.86
CA LYS A 256 9.10 -27.24 21.17
C LYS A 256 10.51 -26.66 21.44
N PRO A 257 11.44 -26.55 20.47
CA PRO A 257 12.77 -25.98 20.72
C PRO A 257 12.80 -24.47 20.99
N TYR A 258 11.72 -23.75 20.68
CA TYR A 258 11.71 -22.29 20.66
C TYR A 258 10.95 -21.69 21.84
N LYS A 259 11.41 -20.50 22.25
CA LYS A 259 10.83 -19.67 23.31
C LYS A 259 10.06 -18.47 22.75
N TYR A 260 10.46 -17.92 21.60
CA TYR A 260 9.82 -16.73 21.01
C TYR A 260 9.40 -16.97 19.57
N MET A 261 8.11 -16.88 19.28
CA MET A 261 7.54 -16.98 17.93
C MET A 261 7.27 -15.59 17.37
N PHE A 262 7.87 -15.27 16.21
CA PHE A 262 7.43 -14.14 15.37
C PHE A 262 6.29 -14.62 14.46
N TRP A 263 5.07 -14.30 14.85
CA TRP A 263 3.85 -14.24 14.04
C TRP A 263 4.08 -13.49 12.71
N ILE A 264 3.96 -14.12 11.53
CA ILE A 264 3.70 -13.38 10.28
C ILE A 264 2.74 -14.13 9.31
N ASP A 265 1.74 -13.42 8.77
CA ASP A 265 0.85 -13.92 7.72
C ASP A 265 1.58 -14.06 6.36
N THR A 266 1.23 -15.06 5.54
CA THR A 266 1.98 -15.41 4.33
C THR A 266 1.94 -14.38 3.20
N ASP A 267 0.86 -13.58 3.08
CA ASP A 267 0.83 -12.46 2.13
C ASP A 267 1.38 -11.15 2.74
N ALA A 268 1.83 -11.17 4.00
CA ALA A 268 2.49 -10.05 4.66
C ALA A 268 3.99 -9.98 4.32
N ARG A 269 4.51 -8.76 4.13
CA ARG A 269 5.81 -8.54 3.45
C ARG A 269 6.57 -7.38 4.06
N VAL A 270 7.87 -7.55 4.33
CA VAL A 270 8.70 -6.55 5.02
C VAL A 270 9.11 -5.41 4.07
N GLY A 271 8.94 -4.16 4.50
CA GLY A 271 9.10 -2.96 3.67
C GLY A 271 10.40 -2.15 3.86
N LYS A 272 11.27 -2.50 4.81
CA LYS A 272 12.57 -1.83 5.06
C LYS A 272 13.59 -2.80 5.67
N ILE A 273 14.88 -2.44 5.68
CA ILE A 273 15.87 -3.12 6.53
C ILE A 273 15.52 -2.76 7.97
N TRP A 274 15.54 -3.74 8.88
CA TRP A 274 15.30 -3.47 10.29
C TRP A 274 16.52 -2.79 10.90
N ASP A 275 16.25 -1.70 11.61
CA ASP A 275 17.17 -0.78 12.28
C ASP A 275 17.20 -1.00 13.81
N LYS A 276 16.38 -1.94 14.29
CA LYS A 276 16.28 -2.43 15.66
C LYS A 276 15.93 -3.92 15.61
N ASP A 277 16.46 -4.69 16.54
CA ASP A 277 16.09 -6.10 16.71
C ASP A 277 14.77 -6.18 17.51
N PRO A 278 13.71 -6.82 16.97
CA PRO A 278 12.45 -6.95 17.68
C PRO A 278 12.45 -8.09 18.72
N PHE A 279 13.38 -9.05 18.61
CA PHE A 279 13.61 -10.07 19.63
C PHE A 279 14.46 -9.54 20.80
N GLU A 280 15.45 -8.67 20.56
CA GLU A 280 16.12 -7.87 21.61
C GLU A 280 15.06 -7.16 22.49
N MET A 281 14.13 -6.43 21.85
CA MET A 281 13.02 -5.79 22.56
C MET A 281 12.13 -6.79 23.31
N MET A 282 11.85 -7.95 22.74
CA MET A 282 11.04 -9.02 23.34
C MET A 282 11.72 -9.67 24.57
N ILE A 283 13.03 -9.87 24.48
CA ILE A 283 13.82 -10.68 25.41
C ILE A 283 14.32 -9.83 26.58
N GLU A 284 14.95 -8.70 26.31
CA GLU A 284 15.59 -7.88 27.36
C GLU A 284 14.56 -7.12 28.23
N ASN A 285 13.28 -7.13 27.83
CA ASN A 285 12.16 -6.63 28.62
C ASN A 285 11.25 -7.76 29.16
N ASP A 286 11.63 -9.03 28.97
CA ASP A 286 10.89 -10.25 29.34
C ASP A 286 9.39 -10.17 29.02
N LEU A 287 9.09 -9.93 27.73
CA LEU A 287 7.72 -9.73 27.26
C LEU A 287 6.96 -11.04 27.07
N THR A 288 5.65 -10.96 27.27
CA THR A 288 4.65 -11.96 26.88
C THR A 288 4.28 -11.80 25.41
N LEU A 289 4.12 -10.55 24.96
CA LEU A 289 3.62 -10.17 23.64
C LEU A 289 4.24 -8.85 23.16
N LEU A 290 4.64 -8.78 21.90
CA LEU A 290 4.96 -7.57 21.16
C LEU A 290 4.06 -7.51 19.91
N TYR A 291 3.39 -6.40 19.62
CA TYR A 291 2.37 -6.36 18.55
C TYR A 291 2.31 -5.05 17.75
N GLY A 292 2.03 -5.15 16.44
CA GLY A 292 2.03 -4.02 15.51
C GLY A 292 0.86 -3.05 15.66
N GLY A 293 -0.36 -3.55 15.90
CA GLY A 293 -1.56 -2.71 15.89
C GLY A 293 -2.70 -3.16 16.81
N PHE A 294 -3.42 -2.17 17.35
CA PHE A 294 -4.59 -2.34 18.23
C PHE A 294 -5.40 -1.04 18.30
N PRO A 295 -6.76 -1.09 18.32
CA PRO A 295 -7.59 -2.28 18.16
C PRO A 295 -7.82 -2.61 16.68
N TYR A 296 -7.69 -3.88 16.29
CA TYR A 296 -7.95 -4.32 14.91
C TYR A 296 -9.40 -4.78 14.73
N GLY A 297 -9.86 -5.68 15.60
CA GLY A 297 -11.24 -6.17 15.70
C GLY A 297 -11.83 -6.03 17.11
N ARG A 298 -13.07 -6.49 17.31
CA ARG A 298 -13.76 -6.50 18.61
C ARG A 298 -14.72 -7.69 18.74
N PHE A 299 -14.66 -8.38 19.88
CA PHE A 299 -15.56 -9.45 20.25
C PHE A 299 -16.64 -8.95 21.24
N ARG A 300 -17.88 -9.40 21.05
CA ARG A 300 -19.08 -8.93 21.79
C ARG A 300 -20.00 -10.04 22.30
N ASN A 301 -19.75 -11.30 21.96
CA ASN A 301 -20.44 -12.44 22.58
C ASN A 301 -19.84 -12.67 23.98
N ASP A 302 -20.69 -12.68 25.01
CA ASP A 302 -20.29 -12.73 26.41
C ASP A 302 -19.93 -14.14 26.91
N ILE A 303 -20.06 -15.17 26.08
CA ILE A 303 -19.60 -16.53 26.37
C ILE A 303 -18.13 -16.60 26.81
N LEU A 304 -17.31 -15.64 26.37
CA LEU A 304 -15.91 -15.55 26.75
C LEU A 304 -15.72 -15.18 28.23
N LYS A 305 -16.66 -14.43 28.85
CA LYS A 305 -16.63 -14.16 30.30
C LYS A 305 -16.64 -15.46 31.08
N ARG A 306 -17.59 -16.35 30.74
CA ARG A 306 -17.72 -17.69 31.32
C ARG A 306 -16.44 -18.49 31.08
N LYS A 307 -16.03 -18.66 29.82
CA LYS A 307 -14.77 -19.35 29.47
C LYS A 307 -13.52 -18.79 30.18
N THR A 308 -13.47 -17.50 30.54
CA THR A 308 -12.40 -16.94 31.38
C THR A 308 -12.60 -17.19 32.88
N ALA A 309 -13.82 -17.12 33.42
CA ALA A 309 -14.11 -17.45 34.82
C ALA A 309 -13.88 -18.94 35.12
N ASP A 310 -14.37 -19.83 34.26
CA ASP A 310 -14.28 -21.30 34.38
C ASP A 310 -12.82 -21.82 34.37
N VAL A 311 -11.87 -20.98 33.94
CA VAL A 311 -10.46 -21.32 33.79
C VAL A 311 -9.54 -20.52 34.71
N TYR A 312 -9.73 -19.20 34.80
CA TYR A 312 -8.86 -18.29 35.57
C TYR A 312 -9.48 -17.82 36.91
N GLY A 313 -10.73 -18.15 37.20
CA GLY A 313 -11.49 -17.57 38.32
C GLY A 313 -11.85 -16.09 38.14
N ILE A 314 -11.65 -15.53 36.93
CA ILE A 314 -11.80 -14.11 36.62
C ILE A 314 -12.62 -13.96 35.34
N GLU A 315 -13.79 -13.31 35.41
CA GLU A 315 -14.51 -12.86 34.22
C GLU A 315 -13.75 -11.70 33.55
N LEU A 316 -13.26 -11.87 32.33
CA LEU A 316 -12.66 -10.78 31.56
C LEU A 316 -13.75 -10.00 30.80
N CYS A 317 -13.93 -8.70 31.11
CA CYS A 317 -14.95 -7.87 30.45
C CYS A 317 -14.42 -6.99 29.31
N ALA A 318 -13.19 -6.48 29.42
CA ALA A 318 -12.62 -5.60 28.40
C ALA A 318 -11.11 -5.77 28.30
N THR A 319 -10.57 -5.42 27.12
CA THR A 319 -9.14 -5.28 26.87
C THR A 319 -8.85 -3.88 26.35
N GLU A 320 -7.75 -3.30 26.84
CA GLU A 320 -7.37 -1.91 26.63
C GLU A 320 -5.87 -1.77 26.43
N LYS A 321 -5.46 -0.63 25.87
CA LYS A 321 -4.07 -0.24 25.70
C LYS A 321 -3.84 1.06 26.47
N ASN A 322 -2.86 1.10 27.35
CA ASN A 322 -2.53 2.31 28.13
C ASN A 322 -1.78 3.33 27.26
N GLU A 323 -1.48 4.50 27.82
CA GLU A 323 -0.74 5.56 27.12
C GLU A 323 0.69 5.16 26.71
N PHE A 324 1.33 4.28 27.48
CA PHE A 324 2.63 3.68 27.19
C PHE A 324 2.57 2.59 26.09
N GLY A 325 1.39 2.28 25.56
CA GLY A 325 1.17 1.29 24.51
C GLY A 325 1.03 -0.15 25.01
N GLU A 326 0.78 -0.35 26.29
CA GLU A 326 0.79 -1.66 26.93
C GLU A 326 -0.64 -2.21 27.02
N LEU A 327 -0.83 -3.46 26.59
CA LEU A 327 -2.10 -4.18 26.60
C LEU A 327 -2.40 -4.69 28.02
N TYR A 328 -3.62 -4.48 28.49
CA TYR A 328 -4.10 -5.00 29.77
C TYR A 328 -5.57 -5.45 29.71
N GLY A 329 -5.92 -6.39 30.57
CA GLY A 329 -7.30 -6.83 30.80
C GLY A 329 -7.99 -6.00 31.88
N LYS A 330 -9.32 -5.93 31.81
CA LYS A 330 -10.20 -5.46 32.90
C LYS A 330 -11.18 -6.56 33.29
N PRO A 331 -11.15 -7.02 34.55
CA PRO A 331 -12.19 -7.88 35.09
C PRO A 331 -13.59 -7.25 34.95
N CYS A 332 -14.63 -8.09 34.94
CA CYS A 332 -16.00 -7.62 35.04
C CYS A 332 -16.29 -6.97 36.41
N GLY A 333 -17.23 -6.03 36.40
CA GLY A 333 -17.66 -5.30 37.59
C GLY A 333 -18.80 -4.32 37.24
N PRO A 334 -19.44 -3.67 38.24
CA PRO A 334 -20.74 -3.02 38.07
C PRO A 334 -20.82 -1.88 37.03
N LYS A 335 -19.68 -1.41 36.52
CA LYS A 335 -19.57 -0.32 35.52
C LYS A 335 -18.76 -0.72 34.27
N VAL A 336 -18.34 -1.98 34.14
CA VAL A 336 -17.47 -2.43 33.03
C VAL A 336 -18.32 -3.07 31.93
N GLY A 337 -18.58 -2.30 30.88
CA GLY A 337 -19.26 -2.82 29.68
C GLY A 337 -18.42 -3.84 28.93
N TYR A 338 -19.06 -4.91 28.45
CA TYR A 338 -18.37 -6.01 27.76
C TYR A 338 -17.92 -5.61 26.34
N ASN A 339 -16.60 -5.57 26.11
CA ASN A 339 -15.99 -5.05 24.87
C ASN A 339 -14.51 -5.48 24.77
N ILE A 340 -14.28 -6.73 24.38
CA ILE A 340 -12.94 -7.27 24.12
C ILE A 340 -12.46 -6.75 22.76
N LYS A 341 -11.37 -6.00 22.75
CA LYS A 341 -10.67 -5.53 21.55
C LYS A 341 -9.49 -6.47 21.28
N GLN A 342 -9.21 -6.80 20.02
CA GLN A 342 -8.08 -7.69 19.66
C GLN A 342 -6.93 -6.91 19.02
N ILE A 343 -5.71 -7.43 19.15
CA ILE A 343 -4.55 -7.04 18.34
C ILE A 343 -4.77 -7.44 16.86
N ALA A 344 -3.94 -6.95 15.94
CA ALA A 344 -3.97 -7.41 14.56
C ALA A 344 -3.30 -8.80 14.38
N GLY A 345 -3.87 -9.64 13.53
CA GLY A 345 -3.36 -11.01 13.27
C GLY A 345 -2.18 -11.07 12.31
N ALA A 346 -1.86 -9.96 11.63
CA ALA A 346 -0.88 -9.85 10.56
C ALA A 346 0.54 -10.24 10.97
N HIS A 347 0.97 -9.69 12.11
CA HIS A 347 2.26 -9.99 12.73
C HIS A 347 2.26 -9.62 14.22
N HIS A 348 3.07 -10.32 15.01
CA HIS A 348 3.31 -10.11 16.44
C HIS A 348 4.46 -11.01 16.90
N ILE A 349 5.03 -10.80 18.09
CA ILE A 349 5.95 -11.76 18.73
C ILE A 349 5.35 -12.24 20.05
N THR A 350 5.35 -13.56 20.30
CA THR A 350 4.82 -14.18 21.53
C THR A 350 5.85 -15.04 22.24
N ASN A 351 5.86 -14.98 23.57
CA ASN A 351 6.65 -15.86 24.42
C ASN A 351 5.91 -17.19 24.64
N LEU A 352 6.36 -18.23 23.96
CA LEU A 352 5.73 -19.54 23.89
C LEU A 352 5.61 -20.23 25.25
N GLU A 353 6.53 -19.98 26.19
CA GLU A 353 6.43 -20.53 27.55
C GLU A 353 5.19 -20.04 28.29
N VAL A 354 4.80 -18.77 28.09
CA VAL A 354 3.56 -18.23 28.66
C VAL A 354 2.35 -18.95 28.05
N TYR A 355 2.26 -19.00 26.72
CA TYR A 355 1.12 -19.62 26.03
C TYR A 355 1.01 -21.13 26.31
N ARG A 356 2.12 -21.80 26.65
CA ARG A 356 2.17 -23.22 27.06
C ARG A 356 1.76 -23.50 28.50
N LYS A 357 1.66 -22.50 29.39
CA LYS A 357 1.26 -22.75 30.80
C LYS A 357 -0.07 -23.53 30.85
N PRO A 358 -0.23 -24.53 31.74
CA PRO A 358 -1.43 -25.37 31.78
C PRO A 358 -2.76 -24.61 31.87
N ILE A 359 -2.79 -23.48 32.58
CA ILE A 359 -3.99 -22.64 32.71
C ILE A 359 -4.36 -21.91 31.41
N HIS A 360 -3.37 -21.44 30.65
CA HIS A 360 -3.61 -20.85 29.33
C HIS A 360 -3.99 -21.93 28.32
N GLN A 361 -3.38 -23.12 28.36
CA GLN A 361 -3.79 -24.24 27.51
C GLN A 361 -5.21 -24.74 27.82
N LYS A 362 -5.61 -24.81 29.11
CA LYS A 362 -7.01 -25.06 29.51
C LYS A 362 -7.96 -24.02 28.90
N PHE A 363 -7.58 -22.74 28.91
CA PHE A 363 -8.37 -21.67 28.31
C PHE A 363 -8.44 -21.79 26.79
N LEU A 364 -7.34 -22.02 26.09
CA LEU A 364 -7.30 -22.05 24.63
C LEU A 364 -8.06 -23.27 24.07
N LYS A 365 -7.99 -24.43 24.74
CA LYS A 365 -8.86 -25.58 24.45
C LYS A 365 -10.33 -25.23 24.67
N ALA A 366 -10.66 -24.61 25.81
CA ALA A 366 -12.03 -24.18 26.11
C ALA A 366 -12.52 -23.04 25.20
N PHE A 367 -11.62 -22.24 24.62
CA PHE A 367 -11.93 -21.11 23.73
C PHE A 367 -12.53 -21.61 22.42
N VAL A 368 -11.86 -22.56 21.77
CA VAL A 368 -12.38 -23.33 20.62
C VAL A 368 -13.63 -24.11 21.03
N GLY A 369 -13.51 -24.98 22.06
CA GLY A 369 -14.57 -25.88 22.48
C GLY A 369 -15.04 -26.79 21.34
N ASP A 370 -16.33 -27.06 21.29
CA ASP A 370 -16.95 -28.03 20.35
C ASP A 370 -17.18 -27.42 18.94
N TYR A 371 -16.83 -26.14 18.76
CA TYR A 371 -16.96 -25.41 17.51
C TYR A 371 -15.76 -25.66 16.58
N LYS A 372 -15.49 -26.94 16.28
CA LYS A 372 -14.44 -27.37 15.34
C LYS A 372 -14.61 -26.69 13.97
N PHE A 373 -13.48 -26.34 13.37
CA PHE A 373 -13.34 -25.59 12.11
C PHE A 373 -14.10 -24.25 12.07
N SER A 374 -14.31 -23.61 13.22
CA SER A 374 -15.11 -22.37 13.32
C SER A 374 -14.28 -21.09 13.23
N ARG A 375 -14.87 -20.08 12.60
CA ARG A 375 -14.42 -18.67 12.62
C ARG A 375 -15.36 -17.77 13.46
N MET A 376 -16.22 -18.36 14.31
CA MET A 376 -16.89 -17.62 15.38
C MET A 376 -15.86 -17.00 16.35
N TYR A 377 -14.72 -17.67 16.52
CA TYR A 377 -13.63 -17.27 17.39
C TYR A 377 -12.38 -16.93 16.54
N ASP A 378 -12.10 -15.65 16.39
CA ASP A 378 -10.91 -15.13 15.70
C ASP A 378 -9.65 -15.41 16.54
N ASP A 379 -8.59 -15.94 15.92
CA ASP A 379 -7.34 -16.31 16.61
C ASP A 379 -6.68 -15.11 17.31
N GLN A 380 -6.89 -13.91 16.78
CA GLN A 380 -6.42 -12.66 17.38
C GLN A 380 -6.98 -12.45 18.79
N ILE A 381 -8.18 -12.95 19.06
CA ILE A 381 -8.79 -12.91 20.40
C ILE A 381 -8.06 -13.88 21.32
N ALA A 382 -7.73 -15.09 20.86
CA ALA A 382 -6.98 -16.08 21.63
C ALA A 382 -5.61 -15.52 22.07
N VAL A 383 -4.86 -14.94 21.12
CA VAL A 383 -3.57 -14.26 21.39
C VAL A 383 -3.75 -13.11 22.39
N THR A 384 -4.75 -12.25 22.16
CA THR A 384 -4.98 -11.06 23.01
C THR A 384 -5.40 -11.42 24.43
N VAL A 385 -6.28 -12.42 24.61
CA VAL A 385 -6.84 -12.77 25.93
C VAL A 385 -5.76 -13.38 26.83
N VAL A 386 -4.92 -14.29 26.32
CA VAL A 386 -3.80 -14.83 27.12
C VAL A 386 -2.84 -13.73 27.56
N ALA A 387 -2.44 -12.83 26.65
CA ALA A 387 -1.57 -11.70 26.97
C ALA A 387 -2.20 -10.68 27.95
N ALA A 388 -3.52 -10.60 28.01
CA ALA A 388 -4.26 -9.76 28.97
C ALA A 388 -4.44 -10.46 30.33
N MET A 389 -4.67 -11.78 30.35
CA MET A 389 -4.86 -12.57 31.57
C MET A 389 -3.54 -12.86 32.29
N GLU A 390 -2.44 -13.13 31.58
CA GLU A 390 -1.09 -13.22 32.16
C GLU A 390 -0.74 -11.93 32.92
N GLY A 391 -1.09 -10.76 32.36
CA GLY A 391 -0.96 -9.48 33.04
C GLY A 391 -1.78 -9.40 34.34
N LEU A 392 -3.04 -9.83 34.32
CA LEU A 392 -3.89 -9.83 35.52
C LEU A 392 -3.40 -10.80 36.60
N LEU A 393 -2.88 -11.97 36.22
CA LEU A 393 -2.35 -12.96 37.16
C LEU A 393 -1.03 -12.49 37.82
N ASN A 394 -0.16 -11.80 37.06
CA ASN A 394 1.13 -11.31 37.56
C ASN A 394 1.06 -9.95 38.28
N ASN A 395 0.01 -9.14 38.04
CA ASN A 395 -0.14 -7.78 38.59
C ASN A 395 -0.30 -7.72 40.13
N ALA A 396 -0.27 -8.85 40.83
CA ALA A 396 -0.11 -8.89 42.29
C ALA A 396 1.25 -8.32 42.76
N THR A 397 2.26 -8.25 41.88
CA THR A 397 3.63 -7.81 42.24
C THR A 397 4.26 -6.78 41.28
N SER A 398 3.64 -6.49 40.12
CA SER A 398 4.14 -5.55 39.11
C SER A 398 3.08 -4.52 38.71
N THR A 399 3.52 -3.28 38.43
CA THR A 399 2.67 -2.20 37.89
C THR A 399 2.72 -2.07 36.37
N ARG A 400 3.58 -2.84 35.69
CA ARG A 400 3.73 -2.84 34.21
C ARG A 400 3.30 -4.18 33.62
N THR A 401 2.55 -4.14 32.52
CA THR A 401 2.24 -5.37 31.77
C THR A 401 3.30 -5.66 30.71
N LYS A 402 3.53 -6.97 30.48
CA LYS A 402 4.54 -7.51 29.57
C LYS A 402 4.08 -7.59 28.10
N SER A 403 3.13 -6.75 27.70
CA SER A 403 2.39 -6.90 26.44
C SER A 403 2.40 -5.58 25.65
N TRP A 404 3.37 -5.35 24.78
CA TRP A 404 3.72 -4.02 24.25
C TRP A 404 3.38 -3.79 22.77
N HIS A 405 2.94 -2.57 22.45
CA HIS A 405 2.73 -2.10 21.08
C HIS A 405 4.04 -1.55 20.49
N GLU A 406 4.54 -2.15 19.41
CA GLU A 406 5.83 -1.86 18.77
C GLU A 406 6.08 -0.34 18.61
N ARG A 407 5.14 0.35 17.95
CA ARG A 407 5.24 1.78 17.64
C ARG A 407 5.17 2.70 18.86
N SER A 408 4.65 2.22 19.99
CA SER A 408 4.70 2.96 21.27
C SER A 408 6.05 2.81 21.98
N LYS A 409 6.87 1.83 21.60
CA LYS A 409 8.23 1.60 22.11
C LYS A 409 9.29 1.99 21.06
N ASN A 410 8.92 2.82 20.09
CA ASN A 410 9.76 3.30 18.99
C ASN A 410 10.34 2.16 18.12
N LEU A 411 9.59 1.07 17.93
CA LEU A 411 9.84 0.02 16.96
C LEU A 411 8.87 0.17 15.78
N THR A 412 9.32 -0.15 14.56
CA THR A 412 8.53 -0.03 13.32
C THR A 412 9.16 -0.97 12.31
N LEU A 413 8.45 -2.02 11.91
CA LEU A 413 9.01 -3.10 11.10
C LEU A 413 8.70 -2.93 9.60
N MET A 414 7.74 -2.04 9.26
CA MET A 414 7.17 -1.91 7.93
C MET A 414 6.64 -3.25 7.39
N VAL A 415 6.03 -4.09 8.24
CA VAL A 415 5.33 -5.29 7.77
C VAL A 415 4.04 -4.85 7.08
N HIS A 416 3.99 -5.00 5.77
CA HIS A 416 2.82 -4.66 4.97
C HIS A 416 1.82 -5.80 4.95
N HIS A 417 0.57 -5.53 5.33
CA HIS A 417 -0.58 -6.44 5.14
C HIS A 417 -1.85 -5.62 4.84
N HIS A 418 -2.72 -6.12 3.96
CA HIS A 418 -3.99 -5.47 3.58
C HIS A 418 -3.90 -3.97 3.19
N GLY A 419 -2.78 -3.53 2.61
CA GLY A 419 -2.60 -2.12 2.21
C GLY A 419 -2.18 -1.20 3.36
N MET A 420 -1.68 -1.73 4.49
CA MET A 420 -1.25 -0.98 5.68
C MET A 420 0.12 -1.47 6.16
N TYR A 421 1.00 -0.57 6.58
CA TYR A 421 2.27 -0.91 7.25
C TYR A 421 2.08 -1.04 8.77
N ASP A 422 2.63 -2.12 9.33
CA ASP A 422 2.48 -2.57 10.72
C ASP A 422 1.01 -2.57 11.20
N THR A 423 0.07 -2.78 10.27
CA THR A 423 -1.39 -2.66 10.47
C THR A 423 -1.89 -1.26 10.93
N SER A 424 -1.05 -0.22 10.80
CA SER A 424 -1.35 1.17 11.13
C SER A 424 -2.24 1.84 10.07
N PRO A 425 -3.48 2.28 10.39
CA PRO A 425 -4.38 2.88 9.40
C PRO A 425 -3.92 4.23 8.83
N LYS A 426 -2.89 4.86 9.44
CA LYS A 426 -2.31 6.13 8.98
C LYS A 426 -1.34 5.92 7.80
N GLU A 427 -0.68 4.78 7.73
CA GLU A 427 0.33 4.43 6.73
C GLU A 427 -0.23 3.38 5.77
N ARG A 428 -1.24 3.79 5.01
CA ARG A 428 -1.75 3.01 3.89
C ARG A 428 -0.81 3.09 2.70
N GLU A 429 -0.59 1.98 2.01
CA GLU A 429 0.10 2.00 0.73
C GLU A 429 -0.76 2.74 -0.31
N SER A 430 -0.22 3.80 -0.91
CA SER A 430 -0.69 4.29 -2.20
C SER A 430 -0.11 3.39 -3.30
N GLY A 431 -0.89 2.40 -3.73
CA GLY A 431 -0.52 1.43 -4.77
C GLY A 431 -1.61 0.38 -5.02
N ASN A 432 -1.54 -0.28 -6.18
CA ASN A 432 -2.19 -1.58 -6.40
C ASN A 432 -1.26 -2.68 -5.83
N LYS A 433 -1.79 -3.78 -5.26
CA LYS A 433 -0.98 -4.89 -4.68
C LYS A 433 0.17 -5.37 -5.60
N GLY A 434 -0.01 -5.31 -6.92
CA GLY A 434 1.03 -5.69 -7.89
C GLY A 434 2.28 -4.79 -7.88
N VAL A 435 2.23 -3.58 -7.33
CA VAL A 435 3.34 -2.59 -7.27
C VAL A 435 4.23 -2.80 -6.03
N PHE A 436 4.02 -3.85 -5.23
CA PHE A 436 4.69 -3.95 -3.93
C PHE A 436 6.18 -4.32 -4.02
N PHE A 437 6.55 -5.37 -4.77
CA PHE A 437 7.94 -5.88 -4.77
C PHE A 437 8.94 -4.91 -5.40
N GLU A 438 8.54 -4.12 -6.42
CA GLU A 438 9.30 -2.92 -6.79
C GLU A 438 9.42 -1.95 -5.63
N ASN A 439 8.29 -1.49 -5.06
CA ASN A 439 8.30 -0.40 -4.08
C ASN A 439 9.30 -0.68 -2.95
N VAL A 440 9.39 -1.93 -2.49
CA VAL A 440 10.43 -2.37 -1.56
C VAL A 440 11.81 -2.56 -2.21
N ALA A 441 11.96 -3.30 -3.31
CA ALA A 441 13.27 -3.53 -3.97
C ALA A 441 13.92 -2.28 -4.62
N ARG A 442 13.26 -1.12 -4.54
CA ARG A 442 13.84 0.22 -4.78
C ARG A 442 14.72 0.68 -3.61
N PHE A 443 14.33 0.28 -2.40
CA PHE A 443 14.81 0.82 -1.12
C PHE A 443 15.36 -0.26 -0.18
N LEU A 444 15.34 -1.53 -0.59
CA LEU A 444 15.92 -2.68 0.12
C LEU A 444 17.06 -3.28 -0.72
N PRO A 445 18.32 -2.86 -0.48
CA PRO A 445 19.50 -3.43 -1.16
C PRO A 445 19.56 -4.96 -1.04
N GLY A 446 19.99 -5.65 -2.10
CA GLY A 446 20.05 -7.12 -2.15
C GLY A 446 18.71 -7.83 -2.42
N LEU A 447 17.55 -7.20 -2.13
CA LEU A 447 16.24 -7.84 -2.32
C LEU A 447 15.97 -8.15 -3.80
N LYS A 448 16.53 -7.33 -4.71
CA LYS A 448 16.49 -7.57 -6.15
C LYS A 448 17.12 -8.93 -6.50
N ASP A 449 18.29 -9.17 -5.92
CA ASP A 449 19.21 -10.20 -6.35
C ASP A 449 18.90 -11.53 -5.62
N ARG A 450 18.54 -11.46 -4.34
CA ARG A 450 18.09 -12.61 -3.53
C ARG A 450 16.72 -13.15 -3.96
N CYS A 451 15.70 -12.29 -4.06
CA CYS A 451 14.32 -12.74 -4.30
C CYS A 451 14.00 -12.92 -5.78
N GLY A 452 15.01 -12.82 -6.65
CA GLY A 452 14.76 -12.39 -7.99
C GLY A 452 14.02 -13.41 -8.85
N SER A 453 14.42 -14.66 -8.66
CA SER A 453 13.83 -15.87 -9.25
C SER A 453 12.36 -16.09 -8.88
N LEU A 454 11.90 -15.62 -7.71
CA LEU A 454 10.50 -15.72 -7.30
C LEU A 454 9.58 -14.79 -8.07
N TYR A 455 10.16 -13.72 -8.60
CA TYR A 455 9.48 -12.72 -9.35
C TYR A 455 10.01 -12.69 -10.80
N PRO A 456 9.89 -13.78 -11.58
CA PRO A 456 10.27 -13.78 -12.98
C PRO A 456 9.27 -13.00 -13.84
N HIS A 457 8.26 -12.37 -13.22
CA HIS A 457 7.59 -11.18 -13.76
C HIS A 457 7.97 -9.87 -13.09
N GLN A 458 8.44 -9.79 -11.84
CA GLN A 458 8.73 -8.50 -11.20
C GLN A 458 10.19 -8.13 -10.98
N ILE A 459 11.17 -9.04 -10.90
CA ILE A 459 12.53 -8.72 -11.37
C ILE A 459 12.50 -8.52 -12.84
N LYS A 460 11.79 -9.40 -13.56
CA LYS A 460 11.52 -9.18 -14.97
C LYS A 460 11.14 -7.72 -15.19
N ASN A 461 10.17 -7.25 -14.42
CA ASN A 461 9.76 -5.90 -14.63
C ASN A 461 10.78 -4.89 -13.99
N LEU A 462 11.30 -5.07 -12.76
CA LEU A 462 12.49 -4.38 -12.17
C LEU A 462 13.81 -4.78 -12.86
N GLU A 463 13.72 -5.07 -14.13
CA GLU A 463 14.77 -5.26 -15.08
C GLU A 463 14.41 -4.54 -16.37
N LYS A 464 13.32 -3.70 -16.45
CA LYS A 464 12.74 -2.69 -17.42
C LYS A 464 13.03 -1.15 -17.32
N GLU A 465 13.62 -0.58 -16.25
CA GLU A 465 14.00 0.87 -16.20
C GLU A 465 15.42 1.43 -15.74
N GLU A 466 16.36 0.68 -15.16
CA GLU A 466 17.75 1.03 -14.75
C GLU A 466 18.56 0.80 -16.02
N ARG A 467 18.09 1.32 -17.16
CA ARG A 467 18.58 1.31 -18.55
C ARG A 467 17.65 2.13 -19.46
N GLU A 468 16.47 2.48 -18.96
CA GLU A 468 16.05 3.90 -18.76
C GLU A 468 17.03 4.49 -17.71
N ALA A 469 16.69 5.20 -16.63
CA ALA A 469 17.56 5.18 -15.44
C ALA A 469 18.80 6.08 -15.58
N ALA A 470 20.01 5.50 -15.69
CA ALA A 470 21.30 6.05 -16.13
C ALA A 470 21.57 5.82 -17.63
N ALA A 471 20.62 5.30 -18.40
CA ALA A 471 20.24 5.93 -19.67
C ALA A 471 19.60 7.30 -19.44
N LYS A 472 19.60 7.75 -18.18
CA LYS A 472 19.99 9.10 -17.81
C LYS A 472 21.18 9.31 -16.86
N ALA A 473 22.38 8.91 -17.27
CA ALA A 473 23.67 9.39 -16.73
C ALA A 473 24.81 9.32 -17.79
N LEU A 474 24.55 9.64 -19.08
CA LEU A 474 25.36 9.25 -20.26
C LEU A 474 24.90 9.82 -21.70
N ASP A 475 24.51 11.11 -21.95
CA ASP A 475 24.19 11.82 -23.27
C ASP A 475 23.84 13.33 -23.24
N GLU A 476 22.96 13.79 -22.34
CA GLU A 476 22.49 15.21 -22.31
C GLU A 476 23.64 16.22 -22.19
N GLN A 477 24.87 15.76 -21.91
CA GLN A 477 26.15 16.46 -22.07
C GLN A 477 26.46 17.05 -23.47
N THR A 478 25.48 17.25 -24.36
CA THR A 478 25.69 17.76 -25.72
C THR A 478 24.76 18.93 -26.11
N LEU A 479 25.05 20.17 -25.64
CA LEU A 479 25.15 21.43 -26.43
C LEU A 479 25.05 22.75 -25.60
N PRO A 480 25.83 23.83 -25.93
CA PRO A 480 25.78 25.16 -25.25
C PRO A 480 25.07 26.29 -26.06
N SER A 481 24.97 27.51 -25.52
CA SER A 481 24.13 28.62 -26.05
C SER A 481 24.63 30.07 -25.78
N THR A 482 24.18 31.06 -26.58
CA THR A 482 24.32 32.54 -26.35
C THR A 482 23.18 33.35 -27.04
N PRO A 483 22.84 34.60 -26.61
CA PRO A 483 21.51 35.18 -26.89
C PRO A 483 21.40 36.65 -27.40
N ASP A 484 20.18 37.02 -27.84
CA ASP A 484 19.38 38.20 -27.40
C ASP A 484 19.01 39.41 -28.34
N ASN A 485 17.80 39.95 -28.06
CA ASN A 485 17.30 41.35 -28.13
C ASN A 485 16.74 42.04 -29.42
N SER A 486 15.45 42.46 -29.35
CA SER A 486 14.91 43.85 -29.53
C SER A 486 13.50 43.97 -30.19
N GLU A 487 12.89 45.17 -30.17
CA GLU A 487 11.42 45.41 -30.25
C GLU A 487 10.87 46.03 -31.58
N ASN A 488 9.52 45.98 -31.71
CA ASN A 488 8.58 47.08 -32.10
C ASN A 488 7.75 47.05 -33.43
N LYS A 489 6.49 47.52 -33.25
CA LYS A 489 5.50 48.12 -34.19
C LYS A 489 4.49 47.28 -35.01
N GLU A 490 3.42 48.00 -35.37
CA GLU A 490 2.11 47.56 -35.89
C GLU A 490 2.11 47.25 -37.41
N ILE A 491 1.36 46.22 -37.85
CA ILE A 491 0.76 46.12 -39.20
C ILE A 491 -0.67 45.55 -39.10
N GLN A 492 -1.49 45.88 -40.11
CA GLN A 492 -2.92 45.57 -40.27
C GLN A 492 -3.25 44.07 -40.36
N VAL A 493 -4.50 43.72 -40.03
CA VAL A 493 -5.07 42.38 -40.26
C VAL A 493 -5.53 42.24 -41.72
N SER A 494 -4.80 41.44 -42.51
CA SER A 494 -5.30 40.87 -43.76
C SER A 494 -5.78 39.43 -43.50
N GLN A 495 -7.01 39.11 -43.88
CA GLN A 495 -7.49 37.73 -43.88
C GLN A 495 -6.96 37.00 -45.11
N ASP A 496 -6.04 36.04 -44.92
CA ASP A 496 -5.89 34.85 -45.76
C ASP A 496 -5.05 33.80 -45.01
N ASN A 497 -5.31 32.52 -45.28
CA ASN A 497 -4.76 31.34 -44.61
C ASN A 497 -4.97 31.26 -43.08
N VAL A 498 -5.96 30.46 -42.69
CA VAL A 498 -6.07 29.90 -41.33
C VAL A 498 -5.04 28.76 -41.20
N ASP A 499 -4.26 28.74 -40.10
CA ASP A 499 -3.96 27.53 -39.29
C ASP A 499 -2.87 27.81 -38.23
N ASP A 500 -3.23 28.56 -37.17
CA ASP A 500 -2.94 28.20 -35.76
C ASP A 500 -3.57 29.23 -34.79
N LYS A 501 -4.48 28.80 -33.91
CA LYS A 501 -5.27 29.71 -33.05
C LYS A 501 -4.64 29.91 -31.65
N GLN A 502 -3.60 30.75 -31.58
CA GLN A 502 -3.04 31.18 -30.28
C GLN A 502 -3.53 32.57 -29.85
N VAL A 503 -4.17 32.64 -28.68
CA VAL A 503 -4.55 33.91 -28.04
C VAL A 503 -3.40 34.38 -27.14
N ILE A 504 -2.54 35.25 -27.68
CA ILE A 504 -1.40 35.81 -26.95
C ILE A 504 -1.77 37.20 -26.41
N VAL A 505 -2.22 37.25 -25.15
CA VAL A 505 -2.44 38.52 -24.45
C VAL A 505 -1.09 39.08 -24.00
N ASN A 506 -0.43 39.84 -24.87
CA ASN A 506 0.77 40.60 -24.51
C ASN A 506 0.38 41.80 -23.63
N ALA A 507 0.76 41.78 -22.35
CA ALA A 507 0.77 42.98 -21.52
C ALA A 507 1.85 43.96 -22.03
N PRO A 508 1.62 45.29 -21.98
CA PRO A 508 2.65 46.28 -22.30
C PRO A 508 3.77 46.23 -21.26
N LEU A 509 5.02 46.16 -21.71
CA LEU A 509 6.20 46.09 -20.84
C LEU A 509 6.28 47.31 -19.91
N SER A 510 6.08 47.08 -18.62
CA SER A 510 6.26 48.08 -17.57
C SER A 510 7.75 48.17 -17.21
N THR A 511 8.46 49.16 -17.77
CA THR A 511 9.88 49.43 -17.47
C THR A 511 10.09 50.02 -16.06
N ARG A 512 9.79 49.22 -15.03
CA ARG A 512 10.20 49.49 -13.65
C ARG A 512 11.63 49.01 -13.45
N ASN A 513 12.56 49.97 -13.38
CA ASN A 513 13.93 49.72 -12.93
C ASN A 513 13.97 49.44 -11.41
N THR A 514 13.41 48.32 -10.97
CA THR A 514 13.73 47.74 -9.66
C THR A 514 15.18 47.26 -9.68
N THR A 515 16.02 47.86 -8.84
CA THR A 515 17.44 47.50 -8.70
C THR A 515 17.58 46.00 -8.41
N GLN A 516 18.37 45.32 -9.22
CA GLN A 516 18.48 43.86 -9.24
C GLN A 516 19.07 43.26 -7.95
N SER A 517 19.71 44.08 -7.12
CA SER A 517 20.32 43.74 -5.83
C SER A 517 19.36 43.15 -4.80
N ASP A 518 18.06 43.46 -4.89
CA ASP A 518 17.11 43.25 -3.79
C ASP A 518 16.24 41.99 -3.99
N ARG A 519 16.46 41.23 -5.07
CA ARG A 519 15.73 39.97 -5.33
C ARG A 519 16.40 38.82 -4.58
N PRO A 520 15.63 37.90 -3.95
CA PRO A 520 16.19 36.77 -3.20
C PRO A 520 16.75 35.66 -4.10
N PHE A 521 16.52 35.72 -5.41
CA PHE A 521 16.93 34.73 -6.41
C PHE A 521 17.37 35.42 -7.70
N LYS A 522 18.23 34.74 -8.46
CA LYS A 522 18.72 35.14 -9.79
C LYS A 522 17.72 34.70 -10.87
N LYS A 523 17.20 35.63 -11.67
CA LYS A 523 16.35 35.28 -12.82
C LYS A 523 17.20 34.66 -13.94
N TYR A 524 16.66 33.63 -14.57
CA TYR A 524 17.20 33.00 -15.78
C TYR A 524 16.26 33.19 -16.98
N ASP A 525 16.75 32.92 -18.19
CA ASP A 525 15.96 32.99 -19.42
C ASP A 525 15.64 31.60 -19.96
N GLY A 526 14.40 31.41 -20.42
CA GLY A 526 13.90 30.11 -20.88
C GLY A 526 13.11 29.24 -19.88
N PRO A 527 13.01 29.53 -18.55
CA PRO A 527 12.04 28.86 -17.70
C PRO A 527 10.59 29.34 -17.87
N VAL A 528 9.64 28.41 -17.71
CA VAL A 528 8.19 28.65 -17.79
C VAL A 528 7.42 27.71 -16.86
N PHE A 529 6.35 28.21 -16.23
CA PHE A 529 5.41 27.36 -15.50
C PHE A 529 4.32 26.84 -16.43
N VAL A 530 3.97 25.56 -16.32
CA VAL A 530 3.05 24.91 -17.25
C VAL A 530 2.02 24.07 -16.50
N THR A 531 0.77 24.18 -16.92
CA THR A 531 -0.35 23.42 -16.34
C THR A 531 -1.37 23.06 -17.41
N LYS A 532 -2.29 22.13 -17.11
CA LYS A 532 -3.40 21.77 -18.02
C LYS A 532 -4.75 21.63 -17.32
N VAL A 533 -5.77 22.20 -17.95
CA VAL A 533 -7.20 22.04 -17.68
C VAL A 533 -7.91 21.34 -18.85
N LEU A 534 -9.20 21.02 -18.68
CA LEU A 534 -10.06 20.57 -19.77
C LEU A 534 -10.79 21.75 -20.45
N SER A 535 -11.30 22.72 -19.69
CA SER A 535 -12.33 23.65 -20.16
C SER A 535 -12.19 25.09 -19.65
N ASP A 536 -12.94 26.04 -20.24
CA ASP A 536 -13.13 27.41 -19.71
C ASP A 536 -14.08 27.47 -18.50
N ALA A 537 -14.56 26.32 -18.02
CA ALA A 537 -15.58 26.24 -17.00
C ALA A 537 -15.12 26.87 -15.69
N ASP A 538 -16.08 27.45 -14.98
CA ASP A 538 -15.90 28.15 -13.71
C ASP A 538 -15.16 27.28 -12.66
N SER A 539 -15.24 25.94 -12.74
CA SER A 539 -14.46 24.98 -11.93
C SER A 539 -12.95 25.05 -12.20
N ASP A 540 -12.58 25.06 -13.48
CA ASP A 540 -11.24 24.89 -13.99
C ASP A 540 -10.49 26.22 -13.83
N VAL A 541 -11.12 27.32 -14.26
CA VAL A 541 -10.65 28.71 -14.05
C VAL A 541 -10.32 28.96 -12.58
N ARG A 542 -11.23 28.64 -11.65
CA ARG A 542 -10.97 28.82 -10.20
C ARG A 542 -9.89 27.88 -9.65
N THR A 543 -9.66 26.73 -10.29
CA THR A 543 -8.66 25.76 -9.88
C THR A 543 -7.26 26.21 -10.32
N VAL A 544 -7.14 26.79 -11.53
CA VAL A 544 -5.93 27.48 -12.01
C VAL A 544 -5.68 28.78 -11.24
N MET A 545 -6.68 29.64 -11.03
CA MET A 545 -6.52 30.86 -10.20
C MET A 545 -6.02 30.54 -8.79
N ALA A 546 -6.50 29.44 -8.19
CA ALA A 546 -5.98 28.98 -6.91
C ALA A 546 -4.50 28.58 -7.03
N MET A 547 -4.14 27.71 -7.97
CA MET A 547 -2.76 27.29 -8.25
C MET A 547 -1.83 28.50 -8.43
N LEU A 548 -2.17 29.40 -9.36
CA LEU A 548 -1.43 30.62 -9.67
C LEU A 548 -1.20 31.47 -8.42
N CYS A 549 -2.22 31.65 -7.57
CA CYS A 549 -2.06 32.54 -6.43
C CYS A 549 -1.08 31.99 -5.38
N TYR A 550 -1.11 30.69 -5.08
CA TYR A 550 -0.10 30.09 -4.18
C TYR A 550 1.30 30.15 -4.80
N LEU A 551 1.42 29.87 -6.11
CA LEU A 551 2.69 29.89 -6.83
C LEU A 551 3.31 31.29 -6.90
N GLN A 552 2.51 32.29 -7.30
CA GLN A 552 2.92 33.69 -7.34
C GLN A 552 3.35 34.17 -5.95
N HIS A 553 2.57 33.90 -4.90
CA HIS A 553 2.91 34.32 -3.55
C HIS A 553 4.15 33.62 -2.97
N ALA A 554 4.35 32.34 -3.29
CA ALA A 554 5.47 31.58 -2.76
C ALA A 554 6.80 31.97 -3.44
N TYR A 555 6.78 32.25 -4.73
CA TYR A 555 7.98 32.33 -5.55
C TYR A 555 7.86 33.25 -6.77
N ASN A 556 6.84 33.08 -7.62
CA ASN A 556 6.93 33.66 -8.96
C ASN A 556 6.82 35.20 -8.96
N ASP A 557 6.28 35.83 -7.91
CA ASP A 557 6.22 37.29 -7.80
C ASP A 557 7.58 38.00 -7.64
N LYS A 558 8.65 37.23 -7.36
CA LYS A 558 10.04 37.72 -7.33
C LYS A 558 10.71 37.63 -8.70
N MET A 559 10.19 36.78 -9.58
CA MET A 559 10.89 36.27 -10.77
C MET A 559 10.20 36.69 -12.07
N ASN A 560 8.87 36.66 -12.06
CA ASN A 560 8.02 36.84 -13.21
C ASN A 560 8.42 35.92 -14.36
N TYR A 561 8.49 34.61 -14.10
CA TYR A 561 8.52 33.62 -15.18
C TYR A 561 7.12 33.46 -15.75
N ASP A 562 7.03 33.28 -17.06
CA ASP A 562 5.77 33.16 -17.78
C ASP A 562 5.00 31.90 -17.35
N VAL A 563 3.67 31.92 -17.57
CA VAL A 563 2.80 30.78 -17.27
C VAL A 563 1.96 30.38 -18.48
N ILE A 564 2.11 29.13 -18.91
CA ILE A 564 1.29 28.51 -19.95
C ILE A 564 0.22 27.63 -19.32
N ILE A 565 -1.02 27.80 -19.76
CA ILE A 565 -2.17 27.00 -19.37
C ILE A 565 -2.73 26.33 -20.62
N PHE A 566 -2.52 25.02 -20.72
CA PHE A 566 -3.10 24.21 -21.79
C PHE A 566 -4.56 23.88 -21.51
N THR A 567 -5.39 23.92 -22.55
CA THR A 567 -6.82 23.61 -22.46
C THR A 567 -7.32 22.91 -23.71
N THR A 568 -8.36 22.08 -23.56
CA THR A 568 -8.96 21.31 -24.66
C THR A 568 -10.03 22.12 -25.41
N MET A 569 -10.43 23.28 -24.90
CA MET A 569 -11.43 24.16 -25.51
C MET A 569 -11.02 25.62 -25.33
N ALA A 570 -11.27 26.48 -26.32
CA ALA A 570 -10.89 27.89 -26.28
C ALA A 570 -11.49 28.64 -25.07
N TRP A 571 -10.69 29.48 -24.43
CA TRP A 571 -11.11 30.30 -23.30
C TRP A 571 -11.58 31.68 -23.74
N LYS A 572 -12.52 32.26 -22.98
CA LYS A 572 -12.93 33.65 -23.14
C LYS A 572 -11.85 34.59 -22.64
N GLU A 573 -11.62 35.70 -23.35
CA GLU A 573 -10.72 36.78 -22.96
C GLU A 573 -10.93 37.26 -21.51
N GLU A 574 -12.18 37.32 -21.05
CA GLU A 574 -12.49 37.69 -19.66
C GLU A 574 -11.86 36.74 -18.63
N ASN A 575 -11.66 35.46 -18.95
CA ASN A 575 -11.02 34.48 -18.07
C ASN A 575 -9.51 34.51 -18.17
N ILE A 576 -8.96 34.71 -19.38
CA ILE A 576 -7.52 34.92 -19.60
C ILE A 576 -7.07 36.17 -18.83
N LYS A 577 -7.80 37.28 -18.96
CA LYS A 577 -7.52 38.51 -18.22
C LYS A 577 -7.56 38.33 -16.69
N LYS A 578 -8.53 37.60 -16.13
CA LYS A 578 -8.58 37.32 -14.68
C LYS A 578 -7.36 36.55 -14.15
N LEU A 579 -6.69 35.76 -15.02
CA LEU A 579 -5.43 35.10 -14.68
C LEU A 579 -4.25 36.06 -14.81
N GLN A 580 -4.21 36.87 -15.86
CA GLN A 580 -3.18 37.89 -16.10
C GLN A 580 -3.16 38.96 -14.98
N ASP A 581 -4.34 39.45 -14.58
CA ASP A 581 -4.51 40.40 -13.46
C ASP A 581 -4.04 39.79 -12.11
N LEU A 582 -4.08 38.46 -11.96
CA LEU A 582 -3.64 37.73 -10.76
C LEU A 582 -2.15 37.37 -10.78
N ALA A 583 -1.59 37.14 -11.97
CA ALA A 583 -0.16 36.93 -12.16
C ALA A 583 0.64 38.23 -12.01
N GLY A 584 0.03 39.38 -12.33
CA GLY A 584 0.67 40.69 -12.32
C GLY A 584 1.16 41.09 -13.71
N ALA A 585 1.36 42.40 -13.93
CA ALA A 585 1.68 42.95 -15.26
C ALA A 585 3.00 42.44 -15.84
N ASP A 586 3.96 42.07 -14.98
CA ASP A 586 5.32 41.70 -15.37
C ASP A 586 5.46 40.19 -15.69
N THR A 587 4.47 39.35 -15.37
CA THR A 587 4.42 37.92 -15.72
C THR A 587 3.48 37.72 -16.91
N LYS A 588 3.90 37.11 -18.03
CA LYS A 588 2.98 36.82 -19.13
C LYS A 588 2.17 35.55 -18.85
N VAL A 589 0.85 35.61 -19.06
CA VAL A 589 -0.04 34.44 -19.00
C VAL A 589 -0.51 34.09 -20.40
N ILE A 590 -0.21 32.87 -20.84
CA ILE A 590 -0.59 32.32 -22.15
C ILE A 590 -1.61 31.21 -21.92
N VAL A 591 -2.80 31.31 -22.53
CA VAL A 591 -3.78 30.22 -22.54
C VAL A 591 -3.82 29.64 -23.94
N ALA A 592 -3.37 28.39 -24.08
CA ALA A 592 -3.20 27.72 -25.35
C ALA A 592 -4.21 26.58 -25.51
N VAL A 593 -4.95 26.58 -26.61
CA VAL A 593 -5.72 25.40 -27.03
C VAL A 593 -4.72 24.37 -27.52
N GLU A 594 -4.78 23.17 -26.95
CA GLU A 594 -3.68 22.19 -26.99
C GLU A 594 -3.60 21.35 -28.28
N GLY A 595 -4.61 21.44 -29.14
CA GLY A 595 -4.78 20.64 -30.34
C GLY A 595 -6.18 20.79 -30.95
N PRO A 596 -6.52 19.94 -31.93
CA PRO A 596 -7.84 19.89 -32.58
C PRO A 596 -9.01 19.63 -31.64
N THR A 597 -10.25 19.87 -32.10
CA THR A 597 -11.45 19.41 -31.39
C THR A 597 -11.58 17.89 -31.44
N LEU A 598 -12.49 17.32 -30.64
CA LEU A 598 -12.71 15.88 -30.64
C LEU A 598 -13.28 15.38 -31.98
N GLU A 599 -14.12 16.19 -32.61
CA GLU A 599 -14.71 15.96 -33.92
C GLU A 599 -13.64 15.99 -35.02
N GLU A 600 -12.69 16.93 -34.94
CA GLU A 600 -11.54 17.01 -35.84
C GLU A 600 -10.59 15.83 -35.65
N HIS A 601 -10.36 15.37 -34.41
CA HIS A 601 -9.62 14.14 -34.14
C HIS A 601 -10.32 12.89 -34.70
N PHE A 602 -11.64 12.77 -34.61
CA PHE A 602 -12.39 11.67 -35.21
C PHE A 602 -12.34 11.70 -36.75
N ALA A 603 -12.35 12.89 -37.36
CA ALA A 603 -12.12 13.05 -38.80
C ALA A 603 -10.70 12.68 -39.26
N GLN A 604 -9.74 12.58 -38.33
CA GLN A 604 -8.36 12.12 -38.54
C GLN A 604 -8.12 10.66 -38.12
N MET A 605 -9.17 9.94 -37.70
CA MET A 605 -9.11 8.52 -37.32
C MET A 605 -9.70 7.64 -38.42
N SER A 606 -9.21 6.41 -38.53
CA SER A 606 -9.88 5.41 -39.38
C SER A 606 -11.16 4.89 -38.73
N ASP A 607 -12.09 4.34 -39.52
CA ASP A 607 -13.30 3.70 -39.01
C ASP A 607 -12.98 2.63 -37.96
N GLU A 608 -11.88 1.87 -38.12
CA GLU A 608 -11.44 0.85 -37.17
C GLU A 608 -10.89 1.47 -35.86
N GLU A 609 -10.19 2.60 -35.92
CA GLU A 609 -9.76 3.34 -34.72
C GLU A 609 -10.98 3.89 -33.95
N VAL A 610 -11.96 4.44 -34.68
CA VAL A 610 -13.22 4.97 -34.11
C VAL A 610 -14.05 3.85 -33.47
N ASP A 611 -14.27 2.72 -34.16
CA ASP A 611 -14.93 1.54 -33.61
C ASP A 611 -14.20 0.97 -32.39
N THR A 612 -12.86 1.01 -32.40
CA THR A 612 -12.04 0.58 -31.25
C THR A 612 -12.22 1.51 -30.06
N LEU A 613 -12.29 2.82 -30.28
CA LEU A 613 -12.59 3.78 -29.22
C LEU A 613 -14.02 3.62 -28.69
N HIS A 614 -15.03 3.52 -29.55
CA HIS A 614 -16.41 3.24 -29.14
C HIS A 614 -16.51 1.96 -28.31
N ARG A 615 -15.86 0.86 -28.72
CA ARG A 615 -15.82 -0.40 -27.93
C ARG A 615 -15.16 -0.21 -26.55
N ARG A 616 -14.16 0.66 -26.43
CA ARG A 616 -13.50 1.02 -25.14
C ARG A 616 -14.39 1.91 -24.26
N CYS A 617 -15.26 2.74 -24.83
CA CYS A 617 -16.06 3.75 -24.11
C CYS A 617 -17.53 3.36 -23.87
N SER A 618 -18.13 2.48 -24.68
CA SER A 618 -19.55 2.08 -24.60
C SER A 618 -19.80 0.83 -23.74
N ALA A 619 -18.80 0.30 -23.03
CA ALA A 619 -18.81 -0.99 -22.32
C ALA A 619 -19.75 -1.13 -21.09
N LYS A 620 -20.88 -0.41 -21.09
CA LYS A 620 -21.99 -0.54 -20.12
C LYS A 620 -23.40 -0.47 -20.75
N ASN A 621 -23.57 0.10 -21.94
CA ASN A 621 -24.85 0.24 -22.64
C ASN A 621 -24.66 -0.13 -24.13
N ASP A 622 -25.40 -1.11 -24.65
CA ASP A 622 -25.33 -1.57 -26.05
C ASP A 622 -25.83 -0.55 -27.10
N THR A 623 -26.10 0.69 -26.70
CA THR A 623 -26.60 1.77 -27.55
C THR A 623 -25.44 2.57 -28.16
N HIS A 624 -24.91 2.11 -29.29
CA HIS A 624 -23.90 2.78 -30.14
C HIS A 624 -24.39 4.11 -30.80
N SER A 625 -25.44 4.74 -30.26
CA SER A 625 -26.19 5.83 -30.92
C SER A 625 -25.85 7.24 -30.42
N GLU A 626 -25.05 7.38 -29.36
CA GLU A 626 -24.62 8.69 -28.84
C GLU A 626 -23.20 9.01 -29.31
N PRO A 627 -22.93 10.24 -29.80
CA PRO A 627 -21.58 10.66 -30.18
C PRO A 627 -20.69 10.78 -28.94
N LEU A 628 -19.44 10.30 -29.06
CA LEU A 628 -18.47 10.41 -27.98
C LEU A 628 -18.15 11.89 -27.68
N THR A 629 -17.87 12.16 -26.41
CA THR A 629 -17.50 13.48 -25.89
C THR A 629 -16.36 13.32 -24.89
N TRP A 630 -15.64 14.40 -24.57
CA TRP A 630 -14.57 14.40 -23.56
C TRP A 630 -14.98 13.86 -22.18
N PHE A 631 -16.29 13.80 -21.89
CA PHE A 631 -16.85 13.32 -20.62
C PHE A 631 -17.26 11.84 -20.63
N HIS A 632 -17.18 11.15 -21.76
CA HIS A 632 -17.43 9.70 -21.84
C HIS A 632 -16.37 8.91 -21.07
N TYR A 633 -16.75 7.78 -20.47
CA TYR A 633 -15.89 6.98 -19.59
C TYR A 633 -15.41 5.71 -20.27
N CYS A 634 -14.11 5.64 -20.53
CA CYS A 634 -13.48 4.56 -21.29
C CYS A 634 -12.65 3.63 -20.39
N LYS A 635 -12.65 2.35 -20.73
CA LYS A 635 -11.96 1.27 -20.01
C LYS A 635 -11.08 0.48 -20.97
N GLU A 636 -9.78 0.50 -20.72
CA GLU A 636 -8.82 -0.27 -21.51
C GLU A 636 -8.96 -1.78 -21.25
N ALA A 637 -8.72 -2.60 -22.28
CA ALA A 637 -8.62 -4.05 -22.14
C ALA A 637 -7.53 -4.41 -21.11
N GLY A 638 -7.86 -5.32 -20.17
CA GLY A 638 -6.98 -5.68 -19.06
C GLY A 638 -6.84 -4.63 -17.94
N SER A 639 -7.29 -3.39 -18.13
CA SER A 639 -7.21 -2.36 -17.09
C SER A 639 -8.33 -2.47 -16.05
N LYS A 640 -7.99 -2.17 -14.80
CA LYS A 640 -8.94 -1.98 -13.69
C LYS A 640 -9.48 -0.55 -13.62
N HIS A 641 -8.85 0.38 -14.33
CA HIS A 641 -9.20 1.80 -14.29
C HIS A 641 -10.18 2.15 -15.40
N VAL A 642 -11.13 3.02 -15.07
CA VAL A 642 -12.05 3.66 -16.02
C VAL A 642 -11.80 5.16 -15.91
N ASN A 643 -11.44 5.81 -17.00
CA ASN A 643 -11.07 7.22 -17.04
C ASN A 643 -12.01 7.96 -18.00
N SER A 644 -12.18 9.27 -17.86
CA SER A 644 -12.88 10.05 -18.90
C SER A 644 -11.99 10.20 -20.15
N LEU A 645 -12.62 10.34 -21.32
CA LEU A 645 -11.94 10.50 -22.59
C LEU A 645 -10.98 11.71 -22.59
N GLY A 646 -11.41 12.84 -22.02
CA GLY A 646 -10.57 14.04 -21.83
C GLY A 646 -9.42 13.85 -20.84
N TYR A 647 -9.53 12.92 -19.88
CA TYR A 647 -8.41 12.57 -19.00
C TYR A 647 -7.42 11.62 -19.69
N ALA A 648 -7.90 10.71 -20.54
CA ALA A 648 -7.04 9.88 -21.37
C ALA A 648 -6.31 10.72 -22.43
N TRP A 649 -6.99 11.70 -23.03
CA TRP A 649 -6.38 12.74 -23.86
C TRP A 649 -5.34 13.57 -23.10
N GLN A 650 -5.62 13.96 -21.85
CA GLN A 650 -4.63 14.66 -21.01
C GLN A 650 -3.33 13.85 -20.85
N ALA A 651 -3.41 12.53 -20.69
CA ALA A 651 -2.23 11.67 -20.62
C ALA A 651 -1.52 11.60 -21.99
N GLU A 652 -2.24 11.49 -23.10
CA GLU A 652 -1.66 11.51 -24.45
C GLU A 652 -0.96 12.84 -24.78
N PHE A 653 -1.63 13.97 -24.54
CA PHE A 653 -1.08 15.31 -24.75
C PHE A 653 0.21 15.53 -23.96
N ARG A 654 0.19 15.24 -22.66
CA ARG A 654 1.39 15.32 -21.79
C ARG A 654 2.47 14.31 -22.18
N SER A 655 2.10 13.19 -22.81
CA SER A 655 3.07 12.21 -23.27
C SER A 655 3.83 12.68 -24.50
N TYR A 656 3.14 13.21 -25.51
CA TYR A 656 3.71 13.40 -26.86
C TYR A 656 3.51 14.81 -27.41
N HIS A 657 2.27 15.29 -27.50
CA HIS A 657 1.94 16.52 -28.23
C HIS A 657 2.50 17.79 -27.57
N ILE A 658 2.62 17.83 -26.24
CA ILE A 658 3.05 19.01 -25.47
C ILE A 658 4.42 19.56 -25.86
N TRP A 659 5.42 18.70 -26.12
CA TRP A 659 6.82 19.10 -26.23
C TRP A 659 7.08 19.97 -27.47
N ASN A 660 6.36 19.68 -28.55
CA ASN A 660 6.41 20.41 -29.83
C ASN A 660 5.32 21.49 -29.93
N HIS A 661 4.43 21.64 -28.95
CA HIS A 661 3.35 22.61 -29.00
C HIS A 661 3.93 24.04 -29.17
N PRO A 662 3.51 24.86 -30.17
CA PRO A 662 4.27 26.06 -30.52
C PRO A 662 4.32 27.12 -29.41
N ALA A 663 3.31 27.19 -28.54
CA ALA A 663 3.34 28.04 -27.33
C ALA A 663 4.50 27.73 -26.36
N LEU A 664 5.04 26.50 -26.36
CA LEU A 664 6.23 26.15 -25.56
C LEU A 664 7.55 26.38 -26.30
N LYS A 665 7.53 26.68 -27.61
CA LYS A 665 8.73 26.84 -28.46
C LYS A 665 9.76 27.87 -27.94
N PRO A 666 9.39 28.99 -27.28
CA PRO A 666 10.37 29.95 -26.76
C PRO A 666 11.18 29.48 -25.53
N TYR A 667 10.80 28.36 -24.91
CA TYR A 667 11.28 27.99 -23.57
C TYR A 667 12.14 26.73 -23.59
N LYS A 668 13.18 26.71 -22.75
CA LYS A 668 14.06 25.56 -22.49
C LYS A 668 13.63 24.75 -21.27
N TYR A 669 13.07 25.35 -20.21
CA TYR A 669 12.75 24.64 -18.98
C TYR A 669 11.27 24.77 -18.59
N MET A 670 10.52 23.67 -18.66
CA MET A 670 9.13 23.61 -18.19
C MET A 670 9.11 23.16 -16.74
N PHE A 671 8.57 23.97 -15.84
CA PHE A 671 8.04 23.47 -14.56
C PHE A 671 6.58 23.06 -14.76
N TRP A 672 6.35 21.77 -14.96
CA TRP A 672 5.01 21.19 -14.94
C TRP A 672 4.39 21.26 -13.55
N LEU A 673 3.12 21.63 -13.47
CA LEU A 673 2.35 21.66 -12.23
C LEU A 673 0.88 21.27 -12.47
N ASP A 674 0.40 20.23 -11.78
CA ASP A 674 -1.02 19.84 -11.80
C ASP A 674 -1.92 20.95 -11.20
N THR A 675 -3.06 21.22 -11.84
CA THR A 675 -3.90 22.39 -11.53
C THR A 675 -4.49 22.39 -10.12
N ASP A 676 -4.59 21.24 -9.45
CA ASP A 676 -5.06 21.13 -8.07
C ASP A 676 -3.93 21.01 -7.03
N ALA A 677 -2.65 20.97 -7.44
CA ALA A 677 -1.48 21.01 -6.56
C ALA A 677 -1.24 22.42 -5.98
N ARG A 678 -0.78 22.51 -4.73
CA ARG A 678 -0.82 23.76 -3.95
C ARG A 678 0.49 24.02 -3.23
N VAL A 679 1.14 25.16 -3.48
CA VAL A 679 2.39 25.55 -2.83
C VAL A 679 2.17 25.90 -1.36
N GLY A 680 2.83 25.19 -0.44
CA GLY A 680 2.54 25.23 1.01
C GLY A 680 3.47 26.07 1.88
N ARG A 681 4.51 26.68 1.31
CA ARG A 681 5.38 27.68 1.95
C ARG A 681 5.93 28.66 0.92
N ILE A 682 6.43 29.80 1.37
CA ILE A 682 7.31 30.66 0.57
C ILE A 682 8.60 29.88 0.29
N TRP A 683 9.06 29.86 -0.96
CA TRP A 683 10.30 29.16 -1.32
C TRP A 683 11.53 29.94 -0.86
N ASP A 684 12.53 29.17 -0.45
CA ASP A 684 13.83 29.54 0.13
C ASP A 684 15.01 29.16 -0.79
N LYS A 685 14.71 28.53 -1.93
CA LYS A 685 15.64 28.19 -3.02
C LYS A 685 14.94 28.37 -4.36
N ASP A 686 15.71 28.68 -5.39
CA ASP A 686 15.23 28.69 -6.77
C ASP A 686 15.40 27.29 -7.39
N PRO A 687 14.30 26.65 -7.84
CA PRO A 687 14.39 25.33 -8.46
C PRO A 687 14.87 25.38 -9.92
N PHE A 688 14.73 26.51 -10.62
CA PHE A 688 15.33 26.70 -11.95
C PHE A 688 16.83 26.98 -11.85
N GLU A 689 17.29 27.68 -10.82
CA GLU A 689 18.72 27.79 -10.50
C GLU A 689 19.36 26.40 -10.33
N MET A 690 18.74 25.54 -9.51
CA MET A 690 19.19 24.15 -9.37
C MET A 690 19.15 23.38 -10.70
N MET A 691 18.13 23.60 -11.53
CA MET A 691 18.00 23.00 -12.87
C MET A 691 19.10 23.43 -13.84
N ILE A 692 19.54 24.70 -13.77
CA ILE A 692 20.43 25.33 -14.75
C ILE A 692 21.89 25.22 -14.34
N GLU A 693 22.23 25.53 -13.08
CA GLU A 693 23.63 25.53 -12.62
C GLU A 693 24.21 24.13 -12.46
N ASN A 694 23.36 23.09 -12.46
CA ASN A 694 23.75 21.68 -12.46
C ASN A 694 23.39 20.98 -13.78
N ASP A 695 22.95 21.74 -14.79
CA ASP A 695 22.52 21.31 -16.13
C ASP A 695 21.68 20.01 -16.11
N LEU A 696 20.48 20.08 -15.54
CA LEU A 696 19.64 18.90 -15.30
C LEU A 696 18.66 18.63 -16.45
N ILE A 697 18.29 17.36 -16.62
CA ILE A 697 17.19 16.93 -17.49
C ILE A 697 15.86 17.12 -16.79
N LEU A 698 15.85 16.77 -15.50
CA LEU A 698 14.67 16.60 -14.68
C LEU A 698 15.03 16.88 -13.22
N LEU A 699 14.28 17.80 -12.62
CA LEU A 699 14.25 18.01 -11.19
C LEU A 699 12.84 17.67 -10.71
N TYR A 700 12.70 16.62 -9.90
CA TYR A 700 11.39 16.01 -9.57
C TYR A 700 11.15 15.92 -8.06
N GLY A 701 9.91 16.15 -7.61
CA GLY A 701 9.59 16.12 -6.18
C GLY A 701 9.64 14.73 -5.56
N GLY A 702 8.97 13.77 -6.19
CA GLY A 702 8.86 12.41 -5.68
C GLY A 702 9.10 11.34 -6.71
N TYR A 703 9.92 10.38 -6.32
CA TYR A 703 10.00 9.07 -6.95
C TYR A 703 10.02 8.01 -5.83
N PRO A 704 9.23 6.93 -5.92
CA PRO A 704 8.33 6.61 -7.01
C PRO A 704 6.88 7.07 -6.80
N TYR A 705 6.18 7.15 -7.91
CA TYR A 705 4.73 7.33 -7.94
C TYR A 705 4.01 6.19 -8.66
N GLY A 706 4.39 5.93 -9.92
CA GLY A 706 3.69 4.97 -10.79
C GLY A 706 4.46 3.70 -11.12
N LYS A 707 3.75 2.79 -11.82
CA LYS A 707 4.34 1.76 -12.67
C LYS A 707 3.57 1.56 -13.98
N THR A 708 4.26 1.15 -15.04
CA THR A 708 3.74 0.31 -16.14
C THR A 708 4.38 -1.07 -16.08
N GLU A 709 3.87 -2.05 -16.84
CA GLU A 709 4.52 -3.36 -17.06
C GLU A 709 4.30 -3.96 -18.48
N TYR A 710 3.89 -3.16 -19.47
CA TYR A 710 3.41 -3.63 -20.79
C TYR A 710 4.52 -3.93 -21.84
N PRO A 711 4.89 -5.19 -22.15
CA PRO A 711 6.12 -5.50 -22.91
C PRO A 711 6.20 -4.90 -24.32
N ILE A 712 5.08 -4.50 -24.91
CA ILE A 712 5.02 -3.68 -26.12
C ILE A 712 5.87 -2.39 -26.02
N VAL A 713 6.00 -1.79 -24.83
CA VAL A 713 6.85 -0.62 -24.58
C VAL A 713 8.34 -1.01 -24.46
N LYS A 714 8.71 -2.29 -24.27
CA LYS A 714 10.10 -2.75 -24.54
C LYS A 714 10.35 -2.70 -26.04
N LYS A 715 9.46 -3.34 -26.81
CA LYS A 715 9.57 -3.40 -28.27
C LYS A 715 9.70 -2.00 -28.88
N LYS A 716 8.80 -1.07 -28.52
CA LYS A 716 8.85 0.34 -28.95
C LYS A 716 10.17 1.08 -28.69
N MET A 717 11.02 0.57 -27.79
CA MET A 717 12.35 1.15 -27.51
C MET A 717 13.51 0.39 -28.14
N MET A 718 13.42 -0.94 -28.29
CA MET A 718 14.28 -1.65 -29.25
C MET A 718 14.12 -1.04 -30.66
N ASP A 719 12.86 -0.84 -31.08
CA ASP A 719 12.45 -0.34 -32.40
C ASP A 719 12.91 1.10 -32.72
N VAL A 720 13.26 1.92 -31.71
CA VAL A 720 13.58 3.35 -31.89
C VAL A 720 14.99 3.71 -31.43
N TYR A 721 15.41 3.22 -30.27
CA TYR A 721 16.71 3.55 -29.68
C TYR A 721 17.79 2.50 -29.99
N GLY A 722 17.44 1.37 -30.63
CA GLY A 722 18.30 0.20 -30.86
C GLY A 722 18.60 -0.60 -29.58
N LYS A 723 18.66 0.11 -28.45
CA LYS A 723 18.62 -0.40 -27.10
C LYS A 723 17.27 -0.05 -26.50
N ALA A 724 16.50 -1.06 -26.11
CA ALA A 724 15.83 -0.91 -24.84
C ALA A 724 17.00 -0.84 -23.80
N ILE A 725 17.03 0.06 -22.82
CA ILE A 725 15.99 0.31 -21.84
C ILE A 725 15.55 -0.99 -21.18
N CYS A 726 16.09 -1.28 -19.99
CA CYS A 726 15.69 -2.25 -18.97
C CYS A 726 16.00 -1.67 -17.47
N TYR A 727 16.08 -2.29 -16.22
CA TYR A 727 16.03 -1.98 -14.67
C TYR A 727 14.91 -1.26 -13.68
N SER A 728 14.62 -0.01 -13.09
CA SER A 728 15.19 1.31 -12.52
C SER A 728 15.26 1.39 -10.99
N LYS A 729 16.07 2.34 -10.49
CA LYS A 729 16.19 2.81 -9.11
C LYS A 729 16.62 4.28 -9.03
N GLU A 730 16.36 4.88 -7.87
CA GLU A 730 16.97 6.11 -7.35
C GLU A 730 18.04 5.70 -6.32
N ASN A 731 19.19 6.38 -6.27
CA ASN A 731 20.25 6.12 -5.29
C ASN A 731 20.00 6.93 -3.98
N GLN A 732 20.87 6.80 -2.99
CA GLN A 732 20.69 7.47 -1.69
C GLN A 732 20.72 9.01 -1.74
N TYR A 733 21.33 9.60 -2.78
CA TYR A 733 21.46 11.03 -3.05
C TYR A 733 20.31 11.59 -3.92
N GLY A 734 19.30 10.78 -4.26
CA GLY A 734 18.16 11.23 -5.07
C GLY A 734 18.45 11.31 -6.56
N GLU A 735 19.30 10.42 -7.04
CA GLU A 735 19.84 10.38 -8.40
C GLU A 735 19.39 9.09 -9.07
N LEU A 736 18.88 9.16 -10.29
CA LEU A 736 18.08 8.10 -10.93
C LEU A 736 18.93 7.40 -12.03
N TYR A 737 19.17 6.06 -11.98
CA TYR A 737 20.34 5.39 -12.64
C TYR A 737 20.18 3.95 -13.29
N ALA A 738 21.22 3.38 -13.99
CA ALA A 738 21.21 2.25 -14.98
C ALA A 738 22.46 1.42 -15.44
N GLY A 739 22.24 0.30 -16.20
CA GLY A 739 23.05 -0.23 -17.36
C GLY A 739 22.40 -1.31 -18.33
N ILE A 740 22.25 -1.01 -19.64
CA ILE A 740 21.51 -1.63 -20.83
C ILE A 740 21.13 -3.14 -20.89
N CYS A 741 20.01 -3.45 -21.59
CA CYS A 741 19.40 -4.80 -21.73
C CYS A 741 20.43 -5.81 -22.21
N LYS A 742 20.50 -6.97 -21.55
CA LYS A 742 21.44 -8.03 -21.95
C LYS A 742 20.80 -8.99 -22.96
N ASP A 743 19.50 -9.21 -22.86
CA ASP A 743 18.77 -10.21 -23.65
C ASP A 743 17.29 -9.84 -23.84
N ASP A 744 16.54 -10.68 -24.57
CA ASP A 744 15.10 -10.50 -24.80
C ASP A 744 14.20 -11.15 -23.77
N GLU A 745 14.71 -12.13 -23.03
CA GLU A 745 13.98 -12.67 -21.89
C GLU A 745 13.82 -11.58 -20.82
N GLN A 746 14.84 -10.70 -20.66
CA GLN A 746 14.87 -9.33 -20.09
C GLN A 746 13.83 -8.39 -20.73
N MET A 747 12.51 -8.56 -20.52
CA MET A 747 11.72 -8.35 -19.28
C MET A 747 11.09 -6.90 -19.15
N PHE A 748 9.97 -6.55 -18.41
CA PHE A 748 9.51 -5.10 -18.29
C PHE A 748 8.55 -4.43 -17.25
N ARG A 749 9.02 -3.35 -16.57
CA ARG A 749 8.32 -2.29 -15.77
C ARG A 749 8.69 -0.86 -16.25
N VAL A 750 7.85 0.18 -16.03
CA VAL A 750 8.30 1.60 -15.80
C VAL A 750 7.82 2.18 -14.49
N ARG A 751 8.71 2.22 -13.51
CA ARG A 751 8.82 2.90 -12.22
C ARG A 751 8.86 4.42 -12.46
N GLN A 752 7.80 5.13 -12.09
CA GLN A 752 7.58 6.49 -12.61
C GLN A 752 7.89 7.58 -11.56
N LEU A 753 8.39 8.72 -12.01
CA LEU A 753 8.37 9.98 -11.26
C LEU A 753 6.92 10.43 -11.03
N ALA A 754 6.69 11.28 -10.04
CA ALA A 754 5.38 11.83 -9.76
C ALA A 754 5.01 12.95 -10.74
N GLY A 755 4.04 12.71 -11.63
CA GLY A 755 3.56 13.71 -12.60
C GLY A 755 2.80 14.89 -12.01
N ALA A 756 2.75 15.01 -10.68
CA ALA A 756 2.12 16.12 -9.98
C ALA A 756 2.84 17.45 -10.22
N HIS A 757 4.18 17.39 -10.17
CA HIS A 757 5.05 18.52 -10.41
C HIS A 757 6.47 18.02 -10.74
N HIS A 758 7.12 18.64 -11.72
CA HIS A 758 8.52 18.40 -12.08
C HIS A 758 9.03 19.53 -12.98
N ILE A 759 10.33 19.82 -12.93
CA ILE A 759 10.99 20.67 -13.92
C ILE A 759 11.66 19.76 -14.95
N THR A 760 11.48 20.05 -16.23
CA THR A 760 12.04 19.32 -17.39
C THR A 760 12.74 20.26 -18.35
N ASN A 761 13.96 19.92 -18.78
CA ASN A 761 14.61 20.51 -19.94
C ASN A 761 13.86 20.07 -21.21
N ILE A 762 13.12 20.97 -21.85
CA ILE A 762 12.17 20.68 -22.93
C ILE A 762 12.91 20.27 -24.22
N GLU A 763 14.11 20.80 -24.47
CA GLU A 763 14.88 20.52 -25.71
C GLU A 763 15.24 19.05 -25.86
N VAL A 764 15.48 18.36 -24.74
CA VAL A 764 15.57 16.90 -24.67
C VAL A 764 14.35 16.24 -25.31
N PHE A 765 13.17 16.65 -24.86
CA PHE A 765 11.93 16.04 -25.30
C PHE A 765 11.62 16.35 -26.76
N ARG A 766 12.21 17.42 -27.32
CA ARG A 766 12.14 17.80 -28.73
C ARG A 766 13.08 17.00 -29.63
N LYS A 767 14.10 16.31 -29.12
CA LYS A 767 15.02 15.51 -29.95
C LYS A 767 14.24 14.53 -30.83
N PRO A 768 14.54 14.40 -32.15
CA PRO A 768 13.76 13.56 -33.06
C PRO A 768 13.62 12.10 -32.63
N ILE A 769 14.66 11.52 -32.04
CA ILE A 769 14.65 10.13 -31.54
C ILE A 769 13.68 9.94 -30.37
N HIS A 770 13.54 10.95 -29.52
CA HIS A 770 12.57 10.96 -28.42
C HIS A 770 11.16 11.23 -28.91
N GLN A 771 10.98 12.13 -29.87
CA GLN A 771 9.68 12.38 -30.50
C GLN A 771 9.14 11.16 -31.25
N GLU A 772 9.97 10.43 -32.01
CA GLU A 772 9.56 9.18 -32.65
C GLU A 772 9.17 8.10 -31.63
N PHE A 773 9.89 7.98 -30.51
CA PHE A 773 9.49 7.09 -29.42
C PHE A 773 8.14 7.51 -28.81
N LEU A 774 7.95 8.79 -28.47
CA LEU A 774 6.71 9.27 -27.84
C LEU A 774 5.50 9.13 -28.76
N LYS A 775 5.70 9.38 -30.06
CA LYS A 775 4.71 9.12 -31.11
C LYS A 775 4.31 7.65 -31.16
N ARG A 776 5.28 6.73 -31.17
CA ARG A 776 4.99 5.28 -31.09
C ARG A 776 4.38 4.88 -29.76
N LEU A 777 4.77 5.53 -28.66
CA LEU A 777 4.23 5.27 -27.33
C LEU A 777 2.72 5.42 -27.36
N VAL A 778 2.22 6.58 -27.77
CA VAL A 778 0.77 6.87 -27.81
C VAL A 778 0.04 6.24 -29.02
N GLY A 779 0.71 6.10 -30.17
CA GLY A 779 0.08 5.84 -31.47
C GLY A 779 -0.83 4.61 -31.55
N ASP A 780 -0.46 3.49 -30.93
CA ASP A 780 -1.28 2.25 -30.92
C ASP A 780 -2.62 2.41 -30.18
N TYR A 781 -2.75 3.45 -29.33
CA TYR A 781 -3.82 3.61 -28.37
C TYR A 781 -4.21 5.09 -28.18
N LYS A 782 -4.64 5.76 -29.27
CA LYS A 782 -5.25 7.10 -29.21
C LYS A 782 -6.30 7.19 -28.09
N PHE A 783 -6.30 8.31 -27.37
CA PHE A 783 -7.16 8.57 -26.21
C PHE A 783 -7.13 7.47 -25.15
N SER A 784 -5.95 6.96 -24.79
CA SER A 784 -5.80 5.89 -23.80
C SER A 784 -4.96 6.29 -22.60
N ARG A 785 -5.36 5.78 -21.43
CA ARG A 785 -4.51 5.75 -20.22
C ARG A 785 -3.97 4.34 -19.94
N MET A 786 -3.75 3.53 -20.98
CA MET A 786 -2.84 2.38 -20.90
C MET A 786 -1.40 2.87 -20.65
N TYR A 787 -1.09 4.06 -21.17
CA TYR A 787 0.18 4.74 -20.99
C TYR A 787 -0.09 6.01 -20.17
N ASP A 788 0.44 6.06 -18.96
CA ASP A 788 0.38 7.26 -18.12
C ASP A 788 1.45 8.25 -18.58
N ASP A 789 1.20 9.55 -18.57
CA ASP A 789 2.19 10.53 -19.03
C ASP A 789 3.45 10.55 -18.15
N GLN A 790 3.30 10.15 -16.89
CA GLN A 790 4.41 9.87 -16.00
C GLN A 790 5.38 8.86 -16.60
N MET A 791 4.93 7.90 -17.41
CA MET A 791 5.80 7.01 -18.17
C MET A 791 6.54 7.76 -19.28
N ALA A 792 5.87 8.60 -20.07
CA ALA A 792 6.51 9.37 -21.12
C ALA A 792 7.58 10.32 -20.57
N VAL A 793 7.27 11.04 -19.48
CA VAL A 793 8.27 11.81 -18.74
C VAL A 793 9.32 10.88 -18.12
N THR A 794 8.97 9.72 -17.56
CA THR A 794 9.95 8.74 -17.06
C THR A 794 10.52 7.83 -18.15
N ILE A 795 10.53 8.25 -19.42
CA ILE A 795 11.28 7.59 -20.52
C ILE A 795 12.03 8.64 -21.35
N VAL A 796 11.43 9.80 -21.64
CA VAL A 796 12.14 10.90 -22.31
C VAL A 796 12.78 11.88 -21.34
N ALA A 797 12.37 11.86 -20.07
CA ALA A 797 13.27 12.01 -18.93
C ALA A 797 13.72 10.65 -18.32
N LEU A 798 14.02 9.60 -19.12
CA LEU A 798 14.91 8.45 -18.80
C LEU A 798 15.48 7.73 -20.08
N MET A 799 16.15 8.42 -21.03
CA MET A 799 16.80 7.79 -22.22
C MET A 799 17.85 8.71 -22.91
N GLU A 800 17.63 10.03 -22.91
CA GLU A 800 18.58 11.14 -23.21
C GLU A 800 19.91 11.09 -22.43
N GLN A 801 20.38 9.94 -21.98
CA GLN A 801 21.68 9.81 -21.34
C GLN A 801 22.09 8.31 -21.23
N ILE A 802 21.88 7.45 -22.25
CA ILE A 802 22.83 6.38 -22.71
C ILE A 802 22.95 6.50 -24.24
N LEU A 803 23.46 7.66 -24.68
CA LEU A 803 23.74 7.99 -26.08
C LEU A 803 25.10 8.77 -26.25
N SER A 804 25.40 9.86 -25.52
CA SER A 804 26.67 10.67 -25.61
C SER A 804 27.70 10.50 -24.48
N ASN A 805 27.42 9.72 -23.44
CA ASN A 805 28.42 9.17 -22.51
C ASN A 805 29.05 10.10 -21.43
N ASP A 806 28.24 10.83 -20.65
CA ASP A 806 28.61 11.32 -19.31
C ASP A 806 29.39 10.32 -18.42
N GLU A 807 30.13 10.88 -17.46
CA GLU A 807 30.99 10.15 -16.54
C GLU A 807 30.22 9.19 -15.61
N PRO A 808 30.64 7.90 -15.51
CA PRO A 808 30.02 6.91 -14.63
C PRO A 808 29.97 7.35 -13.16
N GLY A 809 28.79 7.81 -12.73
CA GLY A 809 28.53 8.28 -11.36
C GLY A 809 27.92 9.68 -11.28
N HIS A 810 27.99 10.47 -12.36
CA HIS A 810 27.27 11.75 -12.46
C HIS A 810 25.95 11.56 -13.22
N THR A 811 24.82 11.98 -12.65
CA THR A 811 23.52 12.02 -13.35
C THR A 811 22.88 13.39 -13.27
N ARG A 812 22.07 13.69 -14.29
CA ARG A 812 21.34 14.94 -14.50
C ARG A 812 19.84 14.78 -14.15
N LEU A 813 19.49 13.71 -13.43
CA LEU A 813 18.15 13.40 -12.89
C LEU A 813 18.11 13.51 -11.37
N TRP A 814 17.60 14.62 -10.84
CA TRP A 814 17.68 14.89 -9.40
C TRP A 814 16.31 14.96 -8.72
N ARG A 815 16.24 14.43 -7.51
CA ARG A 815 15.12 14.61 -6.59
C ARG A 815 15.32 15.85 -5.72
N GLU A 816 14.36 16.78 -5.80
CA GLU A 816 14.35 18.06 -5.06
C GLU A 816 14.82 17.91 -3.60
N ARG A 817 14.10 17.08 -2.83
CA ARG A 817 14.32 16.90 -1.39
C ARG A 817 15.66 16.29 -1.02
N ARG A 818 16.28 15.54 -1.93
CA ARG A 818 17.59 14.90 -1.71
C ARG A 818 18.74 15.85 -1.99
N LYS A 819 18.53 16.81 -2.89
CA LYS A 819 19.40 17.97 -3.12
C LYS A 819 19.07 19.15 -2.18
N ASN A 820 18.47 18.83 -1.02
CA ASN A 820 18.10 19.77 0.04
C ASN A 820 17.18 20.91 -0.44
N MET A 821 16.19 20.61 -1.29
CA MET A 821 15.18 21.56 -1.76
C MET A 821 13.76 21.04 -1.49
N THR A 822 12.91 21.86 -0.89
CA THR A 822 11.58 21.42 -0.43
C THR A 822 10.52 22.46 -0.79
N LEU A 823 9.76 22.21 -1.84
CA LEU A 823 8.81 23.17 -2.41
C LEU A 823 7.45 23.18 -1.66
N HIS A 824 7.19 22.18 -0.82
CA HIS A 824 5.90 21.91 -0.18
C HIS A 824 4.71 21.91 -1.16
N MET A 825 4.86 21.24 -2.29
CA MET A 825 3.81 21.04 -3.29
C MET A 825 2.77 20.03 -2.79
N LEU A 826 1.68 20.52 -2.21
CA LEU A 826 0.61 19.67 -1.72
C LEU A 826 -0.29 19.19 -2.86
N HIS A 827 -0.20 17.90 -3.19
CA HIS A 827 -1.05 17.22 -4.17
C HIS A 827 -1.58 15.90 -3.58
N HIS A 828 -2.87 15.58 -3.82
CA HIS A 828 -3.57 14.42 -3.21
C HIS A 828 -3.44 14.26 -1.68
N GLY A 829 -3.02 15.30 -0.95
CA GLY A 829 -2.77 15.24 0.49
C GLY A 829 -1.34 14.85 0.89
N MET A 830 -0.38 14.86 -0.04
CA MET A 830 1.05 14.63 0.19
C MET A 830 1.84 15.89 -0.20
N TYR A 831 2.76 16.36 0.64
CA TYR A 831 3.69 17.45 0.26
C TYR A 831 4.85 16.92 -0.56
N ASP A 832 5.18 17.60 -1.67
CA ASP A 832 6.18 17.21 -2.66
C ASP A 832 5.99 15.77 -3.18
N THR A 833 4.74 15.28 -3.13
CA THR A 833 4.33 13.89 -3.37
C THR A 833 4.92 12.83 -2.41
N GLU A 834 5.55 13.25 -1.32
CA GLU A 834 6.06 12.35 -0.27
C GLU A 834 4.94 11.71 0.57
N LYS A 835 4.86 10.38 0.57
CA LYS A 835 3.87 9.61 1.34
C LYS A 835 3.91 9.89 2.85
N LYS A 836 5.06 10.36 3.37
CA LYS A 836 5.32 10.62 4.79
C LYS A 836 4.77 11.97 5.28
N GLU A 837 4.64 12.97 4.42
CA GLU A 837 4.16 14.30 4.81
C GLU A 837 2.70 14.51 4.39
N GLN A 838 1.79 13.99 5.22
CA GLN A 838 0.36 14.11 4.99
C GLN A 838 -0.13 15.54 5.29
N GLY A 839 -0.40 16.29 4.22
CA GLY A 839 -1.09 17.57 4.32
C GLY A 839 -2.60 17.41 4.56
N PRO A 840 -3.28 18.48 4.99
CA PRO A 840 -4.73 18.46 5.17
C PRO A 840 -5.45 18.16 3.85
N ARG A 841 -6.30 17.12 3.81
CA ARG A 841 -7.03 16.72 2.58
C ARG A 841 -8.30 17.55 2.29
N ASN A 842 -8.70 18.44 3.20
CA ASN A 842 -9.89 19.28 3.06
C ASN A 842 -9.49 20.68 2.56
N LYS A 843 -10.12 21.17 1.49
CA LYS A 843 -9.73 22.43 0.82
C LYS A 843 -9.79 23.69 1.71
N LEU A 844 -10.60 23.72 2.78
CA LEU A 844 -10.57 24.79 3.78
C LEU A 844 -9.41 24.61 4.78
N LYS A 845 -9.16 23.37 5.25
CA LYS A 845 -8.01 23.08 6.11
C LYS A 845 -6.66 23.30 5.41
N ILE A 846 -6.59 23.15 4.07
CA ILE A 846 -5.45 23.58 3.26
C ILE A 846 -5.27 25.09 3.39
N TRP A 847 -6.33 25.86 3.09
CA TRP A 847 -6.29 27.32 3.13
C TRP A 847 -5.83 27.87 4.48
N GLU A 848 -6.45 27.45 5.59
CA GLU A 848 -6.07 27.94 6.93
C GLU A 848 -4.63 27.55 7.31
N ALA A 849 -4.18 26.34 6.93
CA ALA A 849 -2.81 25.90 7.16
C ALA A 849 -1.78 26.68 6.32
N PHE A 850 -2.16 27.13 5.12
CA PHE A 850 -1.29 27.85 4.19
C PHE A 850 -1.23 29.34 4.54
N LYS A 851 -2.38 29.96 4.84
CA LYS A 851 -2.49 31.32 5.39
C LYS A 851 -1.65 31.50 6.66
N LYS A 852 -1.61 30.50 7.54
CA LYS A 852 -0.75 30.52 8.74
C LYS A 852 0.76 30.43 8.41
N LYS A 853 1.14 29.88 7.26
CA LYS A 853 2.55 29.68 6.83
C LYS A 853 3.07 30.77 5.89
N MET A 854 2.19 31.55 5.27
CA MET A 854 2.55 32.51 4.22
C MET A 854 1.83 33.85 4.46
N PRO A 855 2.48 34.81 5.16
CA PRO A 855 1.92 36.14 5.41
C PRO A 855 1.75 36.94 4.11
N GLY A 856 0.59 37.57 3.90
CA GLY A 856 0.24 38.24 2.63
C GLY A 856 -0.59 37.38 1.66
N LEU A 857 -0.77 36.09 1.95
CA LEU A 857 -1.53 35.17 1.10
C LEU A 857 -3.03 35.50 1.03
N GLU A 858 -3.65 35.96 2.13
CA GLU A 858 -5.09 36.30 2.12
C GLU A 858 -5.36 37.56 1.30
N GLU A 859 -4.44 38.51 1.36
CA GLU A 859 -4.44 39.77 0.62
C GLU A 859 -4.27 39.52 -0.89
N ARG A 860 -3.23 38.75 -1.28
CA ARG A 860 -2.99 38.41 -2.70
C ARG A 860 -4.07 37.49 -3.28
N CYS A 861 -4.53 36.49 -2.52
CA CYS A 861 -5.55 35.53 -3.01
C CYS A 861 -6.99 35.96 -2.75
N LYS A 862 -7.22 37.20 -2.31
CA LYS A 862 -8.54 37.75 -1.97
C LYS A 862 -9.60 37.48 -3.05
N ALA A 863 -9.28 37.75 -4.32
CA ALA A 863 -10.17 37.52 -5.46
C ALA A 863 -10.57 36.04 -5.65
N VAL A 864 -9.71 35.10 -5.26
CA VAL A 864 -9.95 33.64 -5.35
C VAL A 864 -10.91 33.17 -4.25
N TRP A 865 -10.94 33.86 -3.10
CA TRP A 865 -11.62 33.40 -1.88
C TRP A 865 -12.87 34.18 -1.51
N GLU A 866 -13.00 35.48 -1.83
CA GLU A 866 -14.18 36.26 -1.44
C GLU A 866 -15.49 35.77 -2.10
N LYS A 867 -15.42 35.20 -3.31
CA LYS A 867 -16.58 34.51 -3.94
C LYS A 867 -17.09 33.29 -3.15
N LYS A 868 -16.34 32.75 -2.18
CA LYS A 868 -16.78 31.66 -1.29
C LYS A 868 -17.37 32.14 0.05
N LYS A 869 -17.17 33.40 0.46
CA LYS A 869 -17.81 33.95 1.67
C LYS A 869 -19.25 34.47 1.43
N LYS A 870 -19.75 34.32 0.20
CA LYS A 870 -21.11 34.72 -0.26
C LYS A 870 -21.96 33.54 -0.76
N LYS A 871 -21.58 32.31 -0.41
CA LYS A 871 -22.33 31.05 -0.62
C LYS A 871 -22.12 30.14 0.58
#